data_AF-R8VU04-F1
#
_entry.id   AF-R8VU04-F1
#
_cell.length_a   1.000
_cell.length_b   1.000
_cell.length_c   1.000
_cell.angle_alpha   90.00
_cell.angle_beta   90.00
_cell.angle_gamma   90.00
#
_symmetry.space_group_name_H-M   'P 1'
#
loop_
_entity.id
_entity.type
_entity.pdbx_description
1 polymer ?
#
loop_
_entity_poly.entity_id
_entity_poly.type
_entity_poly.pdbx_seq_one_letter_code
_entity_poly.pdbx_strand_id
1 'polypeptide(L)'
;MSKHLPLSVRVPIEPDNPSILRVEEKCIRCGMCKQVCTERMGVHGTYTLAETGDQAICIHCGQCANVCPPDSIIERDAHHAVQEAIADPDKIVIVSTSPSVRVALGEAFGLEPGTFVEGKMVALLRALGVDYVLDTNFAADLTIVEEASELIERVTSGNAPLPQFTSCCPGWVKFAELYYPELLPNLSTAKSPIGMQGPTIKTYFAKQKNLDPRKIVNVALTPCTAKKFEIEREEMCASVDYHGIPGMRDMDLVITTRELARWAKEAGIDFHSLPDASYDDIMGRASGAGVIFGNTGGVMEAALRTAYEYLTGTPAPEALYDLQPVRGYDGIREATLHVGEHELNVAVVYGTANARTLIERVKNGGKQYHFIEVMACPGGCIGGGGQPKDLLKDADQIRQSRISGLYARDASLTVRKSHENPDIKLVYEQFYGQPLSEMAEKMLHTIYTDRSNTLHVRGEHIMKKWKCKVCGYIYEGESLPADFTCPLCKQPASAFEPIEEAPSASKYAGTQTEKNLEAAFAGESQARNKYTYFASIAKKEGYEQIAALFLKTAENEKEHAKLWYKELYGLGDTAENLLHAAEGENYEWTDMYDGFAKTAEEEGFHDLARKFRLVAAIEKHHEERYRALLRNVETAQVFKKSEVKVWECRNCGHIVVGTEAPEVCPTCDHPQSFFEVHEENY
;
A
#
# COMPACT_ATOMS: atom_id res chain seq x y z
N MET A 1 -12.93 14.37 -16.09
CA MET A 1 -13.49 14.76 -14.76
C MET A 1 -13.44 13.53 -13.87
N SER A 2 -12.89 13.64 -12.66
CA SER A 2 -12.81 12.50 -11.73
C SER A 2 -14.19 12.02 -11.32
N LYS A 3 -14.39 10.69 -11.25
CA LYS A 3 -15.61 10.07 -10.72
C LYS A 3 -15.69 10.14 -9.19
N HIS A 4 -14.60 10.52 -8.52
CA HIS A 4 -14.52 10.66 -7.08
C HIS A 4 -14.50 12.12 -6.66
N LEU A 5 -14.93 12.41 -5.42
CA LEU A 5 -14.64 13.71 -4.82
C LEU A 5 -13.13 13.84 -4.54
N PRO A 6 -12.59 15.07 -4.47
CA PRO A 6 -11.18 15.28 -4.15
C PRO A 6 -10.75 14.52 -2.89
N LEU A 7 -9.55 13.95 -2.93
CA LEU A 7 -8.98 13.16 -1.81
C LEU A 7 -8.89 13.98 -0.52
N SER A 8 -8.82 15.31 -0.60
CA SER A 8 -8.85 16.22 0.56
C SER A 8 -10.16 16.15 1.35
N VAL A 9 -11.26 15.76 0.72
CA VAL A 9 -12.61 15.72 1.32
C VAL A 9 -12.86 14.40 2.06
N ARG A 10 -12.63 13.26 1.40
CA ARG A 10 -12.97 11.93 1.91
C ARG A 10 -12.17 10.83 1.18
N VAL A 11 -12.11 9.64 1.77
CA VAL A 11 -11.55 8.46 1.08
C VAL A 11 -12.41 8.11 -0.14
N PRO A 12 -11.86 7.86 -1.33
CA PRO A 12 -12.62 7.35 -2.47
C PRO A 12 -12.91 5.85 -2.29
N ILE A 13 -14.03 5.37 -2.83
CA ILE A 13 -14.42 3.94 -2.77
C ILE A 13 -14.96 3.60 -4.15
N GLU A 14 -14.40 2.56 -4.78
CA GLU A 14 -14.91 2.10 -6.07
C GLU A 14 -16.34 1.52 -5.97
N PRO A 15 -17.21 1.77 -6.95
CA PRO A 15 -18.56 1.20 -6.99
C PRO A 15 -18.61 -0.33 -7.00
N ASP A 16 -17.54 -0.99 -7.45
CA ASP A 16 -17.39 -2.45 -7.52
C ASP A 16 -16.57 -3.03 -6.34
N ASN A 17 -16.13 -2.20 -5.38
CA ASN A 17 -15.35 -2.66 -4.24
C ASN A 17 -16.10 -3.79 -3.50
N PRO A 18 -15.61 -5.03 -3.42
CA PRO A 18 -16.42 -6.17 -2.97
C PRO A 18 -16.68 -6.19 -1.46
N SER A 19 -15.96 -5.37 -0.69
CA SER A 19 -15.97 -5.43 0.76
C SER A 19 -16.83 -4.35 1.42
N ILE A 20 -16.84 -3.14 0.85
CA ILE A 20 -17.58 -1.98 1.35
C ILE A 20 -18.19 -1.19 0.20
N LEU A 21 -19.27 -0.47 0.48
CA LEU A 21 -19.89 0.45 -0.46
C LEU A 21 -20.14 1.82 0.18
N ARG A 22 -20.38 2.82 -0.66
CA ARG A 22 -20.80 4.16 -0.22
C ARG A 22 -22.24 4.46 -0.64
N VAL A 23 -23.05 4.88 0.32
CA VAL A 23 -24.35 5.52 0.11
C VAL A 23 -24.10 7.03 0.05
N GLU A 24 -24.10 7.58 -1.16
CA GLU A 24 -23.64 8.95 -1.44
C GLU A 24 -24.48 10.00 -0.74
N GLU A 25 -25.80 9.79 -0.67
CA GLU A 25 -26.78 10.71 -0.11
C GLU A 25 -26.62 10.91 1.40
N LYS A 26 -26.01 9.92 2.08
CA LYS A 26 -25.75 9.98 3.53
C LYS A 26 -24.44 10.70 3.86
N CYS A 27 -23.57 11.00 2.89
CA CYS A 27 -22.24 11.51 3.18
C CYS A 27 -22.25 12.98 3.59
N ILE A 28 -21.94 13.25 4.87
CA ILE A 28 -21.82 14.61 5.41
C ILE A 28 -20.43 15.24 5.24
N ARG A 29 -19.51 14.57 4.53
CA ARG A 29 -18.14 15.07 4.24
C ARG A 29 -17.32 15.48 5.47
N CYS A 30 -17.50 14.79 6.60
CA CYS A 30 -16.81 15.10 7.86
C CYS A 30 -15.31 14.75 7.91
N GLY A 31 -14.76 14.06 6.90
CA GLY A 31 -13.34 13.70 6.85
C GLY A 31 -12.88 12.55 7.75
N MET A 32 -13.71 12.01 8.66
CA MET A 32 -13.29 10.92 9.58
C MET A 32 -12.80 9.66 8.85
N CYS A 33 -13.46 9.31 7.74
CA CYS A 33 -13.05 8.18 6.90
C CYS A 33 -11.68 8.38 6.24
N LYS A 34 -11.34 9.64 5.89
CA LYS A 34 -10.02 10.03 5.40
C LYS A 34 -9.00 9.87 6.51
N GLN A 35 -9.25 10.50 7.66
CA GLN A 35 -8.36 10.51 8.81
C GLN A 35 -7.93 9.10 9.25
N VAL A 36 -8.89 8.19 9.46
CA VAL A 36 -8.55 6.81 9.88
C VAL A 36 -7.74 6.05 8.81
N CYS A 37 -8.00 6.32 7.53
CA CYS A 37 -7.31 5.67 6.41
C CYS A 37 -5.88 6.20 6.24
N THR A 38 -5.66 7.48 6.53
CA THR A 38 -4.32 8.10 6.54
C THR A 38 -3.54 7.64 7.76
N GLU A 39 -4.06 7.88 8.97
CA GLU A 39 -3.31 7.73 10.21
C GLU A 39 -3.08 6.26 10.62
N ARG A 40 -4.11 5.42 10.51
CA ARG A 40 -4.02 4.03 10.99
C ARG A 40 -3.64 3.06 9.86
N MET A 41 -4.19 3.25 8.66
CA MET A 41 -3.96 2.34 7.54
C MET A 41 -2.80 2.77 6.62
N GLY A 42 -2.44 4.06 6.55
CA GLY A 42 -1.34 4.51 5.70
C GLY A 42 -1.57 4.23 4.20
N VAL A 43 -2.83 4.30 3.76
CA VAL A 43 -3.23 4.13 2.34
C VAL A 43 -3.69 5.45 1.75
N HIS A 44 -4.59 6.17 2.43
CA HIS A 44 -4.98 7.50 1.97
C HIS A 44 -3.84 8.49 2.18
N GLY A 45 -3.56 9.30 1.16
CA GLY A 45 -2.46 10.28 1.16
C GLY A 45 -1.15 9.76 0.56
N THR A 46 -1.11 8.52 0.07
CA THR A 46 0.08 7.95 -0.60
C THR A 46 -0.05 7.87 -2.12
N TYR A 47 -1.12 8.42 -2.69
CA TYR A 47 -1.42 8.40 -4.12
C TYR A 47 -2.35 9.57 -4.46
N THR A 48 -2.35 9.93 -5.73
CA THR A 48 -3.32 10.81 -6.37
C THR A 48 -4.23 10.01 -7.29
N LEU A 49 -5.43 10.53 -7.55
CA LEU A 49 -6.33 9.91 -8.53
C LEU A 49 -5.74 9.97 -9.95
N ALA A 50 -4.88 10.94 -10.26
CA ALA A 50 -4.20 11.00 -11.54
C ALA A 50 -3.22 9.82 -11.74
N GLU A 51 -2.39 9.53 -10.75
CA GLU A 51 -1.41 8.42 -10.80
C GLU A 51 -2.07 7.04 -10.95
N THR A 52 -3.31 6.94 -10.51
CA THR A 52 -4.06 5.67 -10.43
C THR A 52 -5.09 5.54 -11.55
N GLY A 53 -5.09 6.43 -12.55
CA GLY A 53 -6.08 6.41 -13.64
C GLY A 53 -7.52 6.59 -13.15
N ASP A 54 -7.71 7.45 -12.14
CA ASP A 54 -8.95 7.71 -11.41
C ASP A 54 -9.48 6.49 -10.62
N GLN A 55 -8.62 5.52 -10.29
CA GLN A 55 -8.96 4.35 -9.49
C GLN A 55 -8.65 4.55 -8.00
N ALA A 56 -9.62 4.31 -7.13
CA ALA A 56 -9.43 4.36 -5.69
C ALA A 56 -8.56 3.19 -5.19
N ILE A 57 -7.47 3.51 -4.50
CA ILE A 57 -6.65 2.50 -3.81
C ILE A 57 -7.26 2.16 -2.46
N CYS A 58 -7.53 0.87 -2.25
CA CYS A 58 -8.18 0.36 -1.06
C CYS A 58 -7.63 -1.03 -0.70
N ILE A 59 -7.38 -1.25 0.59
CA ILE A 59 -7.00 -2.56 1.15
C ILE A 59 -8.18 -3.31 1.77
N HIS A 60 -9.41 -2.84 1.52
CA HIS A 60 -10.67 -3.45 1.93
C HIS A 60 -10.91 -3.64 3.44
N CYS A 61 -10.06 -3.07 4.31
CA CYS A 61 -10.08 -3.29 5.76
C CYS A 61 -11.34 -2.79 6.48
N GLY A 62 -12.13 -1.90 5.85
CA GLY A 62 -13.39 -1.40 6.38
C GLY A 62 -13.29 -0.46 7.59
N GLN A 63 -12.09 -0.01 7.97
CA GLN A 63 -11.94 0.95 9.09
C GLN A 63 -12.68 2.27 8.84
N CYS A 64 -12.78 2.69 7.57
CA CYS A 64 -13.59 3.84 7.18
C CYS A 64 -15.09 3.64 7.44
N ALA A 65 -15.61 2.41 7.37
CA ALA A 65 -17.00 2.09 7.74
C ALA A 65 -17.20 2.17 9.26
N ASN A 66 -16.22 1.72 10.04
CA ASN A 66 -16.28 1.72 11.51
C ASN A 66 -16.35 3.14 12.10
N VAL A 67 -15.80 4.14 11.43
CA VAL A 67 -15.78 5.53 11.92
C VAL A 67 -16.82 6.44 11.24
N CYS A 68 -17.63 5.93 10.31
CA CYS A 68 -18.58 6.74 9.55
C CYS A 68 -19.86 7.01 10.39
N PRO A 69 -20.14 8.27 10.80
CA PRO A 69 -21.30 8.56 11.64
C PRO A 69 -22.67 8.38 10.97
N PRO A 70 -22.90 8.83 9.72
CA PRO A 70 -24.21 8.72 9.09
C PRO A 70 -24.43 7.34 8.43
N ASP A 71 -23.56 6.36 8.66
CA ASP A 71 -23.57 5.08 7.92
C ASP A 71 -23.59 5.27 6.39
N SER A 72 -22.83 6.26 5.91
CA SER A 72 -22.60 6.47 4.48
C SER A 72 -21.62 5.44 3.91
N ILE A 73 -20.73 4.88 4.71
CA ILE A 73 -19.86 3.77 4.32
C ILE A 73 -20.26 2.56 5.15
N ILE A 74 -20.65 1.49 4.48
CA ILE A 74 -21.08 0.22 5.09
C ILE A 74 -20.41 -0.95 4.38
N GLU A 75 -20.42 -2.11 5.03
CA GLU A 75 -20.09 -3.39 4.43
C GLU A 75 -21.03 -3.72 3.26
N ARG A 76 -20.53 -4.46 2.26
CA ARG A 76 -21.42 -5.05 1.26
C ARG A 76 -22.25 -6.14 1.91
N ASP A 77 -23.55 -5.92 1.98
CA ASP A 77 -24.44 -6.88 2.62
C ASP A 77 -24.60 -8.15 1.77
N ALA A 78 -24.33 -9.31 2.37
CA ALA A 78 -24.47 -10.63 1.77
C ALA A 78 -25.47 -11.52 2.53
N HIS A 79 -26.09 -11.05 3.63
CA HIS A 79 -26.96 -11.91 4.43
C HIS A 79 -28.22 -12.35 3.66
N HIS A 80 -28.73 -11.52 2.74
CA HIS A 80 -29.85 -11.90 1.88
C HIS A 80 -29.54 -13.10 0.98
N ALA A 81 -28.33 -13.19 0.42
CA ALA A 81 -27.91 -14.35 -0.37
C ALA A 81 -27.82 -15.63 0.49
N VAL A 82 -27.45 -15.49 1.78
CA VAL A 82 -27.48 -16.61 2.73
C VAL A 82 -28.92 -17.03 3.03
N GLN A 83 -29.85 -16.07 3.20
CA GLN A 83 -31.28 -16.38 3.39
C GLN A 83 -31.86 -17.14 2.18
N GLU A 84 -31.53 -16.71 0.96
CA GLU A 84 -31.92 -17.39 -0.27
C GLU A 84 -31.38 -18.82 -0.33
N ALA A 85 -30.12 -19.02 0.04
CA ALA A 85 -29.51 -20.35 0.10
C ALA A 85 -30.17 -21.25 1.16
N ILE A 86 -30.55 -20.70 2.33
CA ILE A 86 -31.27 -21.45 3.38
C ILE A 86 -32.68 -21.84 2.91
N ALA A 87 -33.33 -20.99 2.13
CA ALA A 87 -34.67 -21.26 1.61
C ALA A 87 -34.70 -22.31 0.49
N ASP A 88 -33.56 -22.60 -0.13
CA ASP A 88 -33.42 -23.59 -1.19
C ASP A 88 -33.21 -25.02 -0.60
N PRO A 89 -34.18 -25.93 -0.70
CA PRO A 89 -34.08 -27.27 -0.13
C PRO A 89 -33.02 -28.17 -0.79
N ASP A 90 -32.47 -27.76 -1.94
CA ASP A 90 -31.37 -28.46 -2.60
C ASP A 90 -29.97 -28.01 -2.13
N LYS A 91 -29.90 -26.97 -1.28
CA LYS A 91 -28.65 -26.46 -0.72
C LYS A 91 -28.44 -26.96 0.70
N ILE A 92 -27.17 -26.96 1.09
CA ILE A 92 -26.70 -27.26 2.44
C ILE A 92 -25.87 -26.07 2.88
N VAL A 93 -26.38 -25.28 3.82
CA VAL A 93 -25.75 -24.05 4.28
C VAL A 93 -24.90 -24.35 5.50
N ILE A 94 -23.59 -24.10 5.36
CA ILE A 94 -22.61 -24.28 6.42
C ILE A 94 -22.08 -22.90 6.80
N VAL A 95 -22.17 -22.53 8.08
CA VAL A 95 -21.62 -21.27 8.59
C VAL A 95 -20.44 -21.54 9.53
N SER A 96 -19.27 -21.03 9.17
CA SER A 96 -18.07 -21.07 10.02
C SER A 96 -17.86 -19.74 10.73
N THR A 97 -17.66 -19.75 12.05
CA THR A 97 -17.63 -18.52 12.86
C THR A 97 -16.22 -18.14 13.35
N SER A 98 -15.80 -16.90 13.07
CA SER A 98 -14.48 -16.39 13.44
C SER A 98 -14.33 -16.10 14.95
N PRO A 99 -13.10 -16.10 15.49
CA PRO A 99 -12.87 -15.93 16.93
C PRO A 99 -13.46 -14.62 17.47
N SER A 100 -13.27 -13.50 16.79
CA SER A 100 -13.68 -12.19 17.32
C SER A 100 -15.19 -11.91 17.29
N VAL A 101 -15.98 -12.72 16.60
CA VAL A 101 -17.44 -12.52 16.51
C VAL A 101 -18.08 -12.78 17.87
N ARG A 102 -17.63 -13.84 18.54
CA ARG A 102 -18.19 -14.29 19.82
C ARG A 102 -17.87 -13.38 21.01
N VAL A 103 -17.01 -12.38 20.86
CA VAL A 103 -16.74 -11.35 21.91
C VAL A 103 -17.33 -9.97 21.58
N ALA A 104 -17.96 -9.84 20.40
CA ALA A 104 -18.48 -8.56 19.93
C ALA A 104 -19.97 -8.61 19.55
N LEU A 105 -20.49 -9.76 19.09
CA LEU A 105 -21.88 -9.91 18.63
C LEU A 105 -22.89 -9.46 19.71
N GLY A 106 -22.62 -9.78 20.98
CA GLY A 106 -23.48 -9.41 22.10
C GLY A 106 -23.72 -7.91 22.24
N GLU A 107 -22.79 -7.06 21.79
CA GLU A 107 -22.92 -5.60 21.86
C GLU A 107 -24.11 -5.09 21.04
N ALA A 108 -24.40 -5.74 19.91
CA ALA A 108 -25.54 -5.38 19.09
C ALA A 108 -26.90 -5.69 19.76
N PHE A 109 -26.88 -6.45 20.85
CA PHE A 109 -28.01 -6.82 21.69
C PHE A 109 -27.86 -6.25 23.11
N GLY A 110 -27.03 -5.22 23.31
CA GLY A 110 -26.92 -4.50 24.58
C GLY A 110 -26.11 -5.21 25.68
N LEU A 111 -25.37 -6.28 25.35
CA LEU A 111 -24.39 -6.85 26.27
C LEU A 111 -23.10 -6.03 26.29
N GLU A 112 -22.33 -6.16 27.39
CA GLU A 112 -21.07 -5.43 27.52
C GLU A 112 -20.01 -5.91 26.51
N PRO A 113 -19.17 -5.02 25.97
CA PRO A 113 -18.06 -5.38 25.12
C PRO A 113 -17.15 -6.45 25.75
N GLY A 114 -16.76 -7.45 24.95
CA GLY A 114 -15.94 -8.57 25.43
C GLY A 114 -16.70 -9.71 26.09
N THR A 115 -18.03 -9.60 26.26
CA THR A 115 -18.86 -10.73 26.70
C THR A 115 -18.76 -11.88 25.70
N PHE A 116 -18.36 -13.06 26.17
CA PHE A 116 -18.19 -14.25 25.34
C PHE A 116 -19.53 -14.97 25.10
N VAL A 117 -20.09 -14.84 23.89
CA VAL A 117 -21.45 -15.27 23.51
C VAL A 117 -21.48 -16.42 22.49
N GLU A 118 -20.49 -17.31 22.52
CA GLU A 118 -20.37 -18.43 21.58
C GLU A 118 -21.63 -19.30 21.51
N GLY A 119 -22.14 -19.76 22.65
CA GLY A 119 -23.32 -20.63 22.68
C GLY A 119 -24.56 -19.99 22.06
N LYS A 120 -24.81 -18.71 22.37
CA LYS A 120 -25.94 -17.95 21.80
C LYS A 120 -25.75 -17.65 20.32
N MET A 121 -24.52 -17.39 19.89
CA MET A 121 -24.20 -17.20 18.47
C MET A 121 -24.52 -18.45 17.65
N VAL A 122 -24.15 -19.64 18.16
CA VAL A 122 -24.48 -20.90 17.50
C VAL A 122 -25.99 -21.15 17.49
N ALA A 123 -26.68 -20.91 18.62
CA ALA A 123 -28.12 -21.06 18.70
C ALA A 123 -28.87 -20.10 17.75
N LEU A 124 -28.37 -18.87 17.60
CA LEU A 124 -28.90 -17.88 16.66
C LEU A 124 -28.81 -18.39 15.22
N LEU A 125 -27.63 -18.88 14.79
CA LEU A 125 -27.45 -19.41 13.43
C LEU A 125 -28.39 -20.59 13.15
N ARG A 126 -28.55 -21.51 14.11
CA ARG A 126 -29.52 -22.61 13.99
C ARG A 126 -30.96 -22.11 13.91
N ALA A 127 -31.33 -21.12 14.71
CA ALA A 127 -32.67 -20.52 14.68
C ALA A 127 -32.95 -19.80 13.34
N LEU A 128 -31.91 -19.33 12.65
CA LEU A 128 -31.99 -18.73 11.32
C LEU A 128 -32.06 -19.76 10.17
N GLY A 129 -31.93 -21.04 10.47
CA GLY A 129 -32.07 -22.14 9.49
C GLY A 129 -30.76 -22.67 8.91
N VAL A 130 -29.60 -22.38 9.52
CA VAL A 130 -28.30 -22.94 9.10
C VAL A 130 -28.24 -24.44 9.40
N ASP A 131 -27.81 -25.25 8.42
CA ASP A 131 -27.72 -26.71 8.55
C ASP A 131 -26.56 -27.16 9.45
N TYR A 132 -25.37 -26.57 9.24
CA TYR A 132 -24.17 -26.85 10.04
C TYR A 132 -23.47 -25.57 10.49
N VAL A 133 -23.13 -25.50 11.77
CA VAL A 133 -22.38 -24.41 12.39
C VAL A 133 -21.03 -24.93 12.86
N LEU A 134 -19.96 -24.42 12.25
CA LEU A 134 -18.58 -24.83 12.50
C LEU A 134 -17.75 -23.68 13.12
N ASP A 135 -16.57 -24.01 13.64
CA ASP A 135 -15.69 -23.04 14.28
C ASP A 135 -14.48 -22.74 13.40
N THR A 136 -14.26 -21.48 13.02
CA THR A 136 -13.05 -21.07 12.29
C THR A 136 -11.79 -21.15 13.16
N ASN A 137 -11.92 -21.23 14.48
CA ASN A 137 -10.78 -21.48 15.37
C ASN A 137 -10.16 -22.86 15.14
N PHE A 138 -10.92 -23.85 14.64
CA PHE A 138 -10.34 -25.10 14.14
C PHE A 138 -9.34 -24.80 13.02
N ALA A 139 -9.74 -24.02 12.02
CA ALA A 139 -8.86 -23.69 10.91
C ALA A 139 -7.76 -22.70 11.32
N ALA A 140 -7.93 -21.93 12.40
CA ALA A 140 -6.84 -21.17 13.00
C ALA A 140 -5.75 -22.08 13.57
N ASP A 141 -6.14 -23.19 14.21
CA ASP A 141 -5.18 -24.21 14.62
C ASP A 141 -4.48 -24.85 13.42
N LEU A 142 -5.21 -25.08 12.32
CA LEU A 142 -4.64 -25.58 11.06
C LEU A 142 -3.60 -24.60 10.49
N THR A 143 -3.92 -23.29 10.47
CA THR A 143 -2.99 -22.24 10.04
C THR A 143 -1.73 -22.25 10.90
N ILE A 144 -1.84 -22.38 12.23
CA ILE A 144 -0.66 -22.43 13.10
C ILE A 144 0.21 -23.64 12.84
N VAL A 145 -0.38 -24.80 12.59
CA VAL A 145 0.41 -26.00 12.32
C VAL A 145 1.23 -25.83 11.04
N GLU A 146 0.66 -25.27 9.97
CA GLU A 146 1.41 -24.99 8.73
C GLU A 146 2.40 -23.82 8.88
N GLU A 147 1.95 -22.67 9.40
CA GLU A 147 2.74 -21.45 9.49
C GLU A 147 3.92 -21.58 10.46
N ALA A 148 3.75 -22.31 11.57
CA ALA A 148 4.85 -22.61 12.49
C ALA A 148 5.85 -23.60 11.86
N SER A 149 5.37 -24.59 11.09
CA SER A 149 6.25 -25.53 10.37
C SER A 149 7.06 -24.79 9.30
N GLU A 150 6.43 -23.90 8.55
CA GLU A 150 7.10 -23.04 7.56
C GLU A 150 8.16 -22.15 8.22
N LEU A 151 7.84 -21.54 9.37
CA LEU A 151 8.80 -20.74 10.13
C LEU A 151 10.01 -21.56 10.57
N ILE A 152 9.77 -22.79 11.05
CA ILE A 152 10.83 -23.71 11.46
C ILE A 152 11.74 -24.05 10.27
N GLU A 153 11.18 -24.39 9.12
CA GLU A 153 11.98 -24.68 7.93
C GLU A 153 12.82 -23.48 7.51
N ARG A 154 12.25 -22.26 7.50
CA ARG A 154 13.00 -21.04 7.14
C ARG A 154 14.15 -20.77 8.11
N VAL A 155 13.92 -20.93 9.40
CA VAL A 155 14.95 -20.70 10.44
C VAL A 155 16.04 -21.77 10.44
N THR A 156 15.68 -23.03 10.22
CA THR A 156 16.62 -24.17 10.38
C THR A 156 17.31 -24.55 9.08
N SER A 157 16.63 -24.45 7.94
CA SER A 157 17.15 -24.88 6.64
C SER A 157 17.52 -23.72 5.71
N GLY A 158 16.99 -22.51 5.95
CA GLY A 158 17.22 -21.35 5.08
C GLY A 158 16.59 -21.50 3.69
N ASN A 159 15.52 -22.30 3.55
CA ASN A 159 14.86 -22.56 2.27
C ASN A 159 14.06 -21.38 1.70
N ALA A 160 13.70 -20.38 2.52
CA ALA A 160 12.99 -19.17 2.11
C ALA A 160 13.45 -17.95 2.94
N PRO A 161 13.16 -16.71 2.48
CA PRO A 161 13.70 -15.51 3.11
C PRO A 161 13.05 -15.21 4.47
N LEU A 162 13.86 -14.57 5.34
CA LEU A 162 13.45 -13.99 6.61
C LEU A 162 13.43 -12.45 6.52
N PRO A 163 12.61 -11.75 7.33
CA PRO A 163 11.62 -12.31 8.26
C PRO A 163 10.45 -13.00 7.53
N GLN A 164 9.85 -14.02 8.13
CA GLN A 164 8.54 -14.51 7.71
C GLN A 164 7.47 -13.53 8.20
N PHE A 165 6.62 -13.03 7.30
CA PHE A 165 5.44 -12.25 7.66
C PHE A 165 4.22 -13.15 7.71
N THR A 166 3.35 -12.95 8.70
CA THR A 166 2.04 -13.63 8.69
C THR A 166 1.20 -13.18 7.49
N SER A 167 0.34 -14.05 6.97
CA SER A 167 -0.48 -13.77 5.79
C SER A 167 -1.99 -13.93 5.99
N CYS A 168 -2.44 -14.21 7.21
CA CYS A 168 -3.86 -14.48 7.50
C CYS A 168 -4.78 -13.23 7.41
N CYS A 169 -4.22 -12.02 7.44
CA CYS A 169 -4.95 -10.75 7.34
C CYS A 169 -4.98 -10.24 5.88
N PRO A 170 -6.12 -10.32 5.17
CA PRO A 170 -6.18 -9.94 3.75
C PRO A 170 -5.93 -8.45 3.49
N GLY A 171 -6.26 -7.58 4.45
CA GLY A 171 -5.92 -6.16 4.33
C GLY A 171 -4.41 -5.89 4.42
N TRP A 172 -3.67 -6.74 5.14
CA TRP A 172 -2.21 -6.68 5.17
C TRP A 172 -1.63 -7.26 3.88
N VAL A 173 -2.11 -8.43 3.45
CA VAL A 173 -1.67 -9.05 2.19
C VAL A 173 -1.86 -8.07 1.02
N LYS A 174 -3.05 -7.48 0.87
CA LYS A 174 -3.32 -6.50 -0.18
C LYS A 174 -2.42 -5.26 -0.08
N PHE A 175 -2.08 -4.83 1.14
CA PHE A 175 -1.14 -3.72 1.35
C PHE A 175 0.28 -4.09 0.91
N ALA A 176 0.76 -5.30 1.24
CA ALA A 176 2.04 -5.80 0.77
C ALA A 176 2.08 -5.94 -0.76
N GLU A 177 1.03 -6.48 -1.37
CA GLU A 177 0.91 -6.58 -2.84
C GLU A 177 0.99 -5.22 -3.55
N LEU A 178 0.44 -4.16 -2.94
CA LEU A 178 0.43 -2.81 -3.51
C LEU A 178 1.76 -2.07 -3.27
N TYR A 179 2.26 -2.08 -2.04
CA TYR A 179 3.33 -1.16 -1.61
C TYR A 179 4.69 -1.85 -1.39
N TYR A 180 4.71 -3.16 -1.21
CA TYR A 180 5.90 -3.93 -0.87
C TYR A 180 5.97 -5.27 -1.63
N PRO A 181 5.82 -5.27 -2.97
CA PRO A 181 5.82 -6.51 -3.74
C PRO A 181 7.12 -7.31 -3.59
N GLU A 182 8.23 -6.65 -3.25
CA GLU A 182 9.51 -7.30 -2.97
C GLU A 182 9.48 -8.19 -1.71
N LEU A 183 8.51 -7.99 -0.81
CA LEU A 183 8.33 -8.78 0.41
C LEU A 183 7.33 -9.93 0.23
N LEU A 184 6.73 -10.12 -0.94
CA LEU A 184 5.81 -11.25 -1.17
C LEU A 184 6.45 -12.62 -0.91
N PRO A 185 7.73 -12.88 -1.28
CA PRO A 185 8.41 -14.12 -0.91
C PRO A 185 8.60 -14.30 0.61
N ASN A 186 8.52 -13.21 1.38
CA ASN A 186 8.64 -13.23 2.83
C ASN A 186 7.30 -13.52 3.52
N LEU A 187 6.15 -13.38 2.86
CA LEU A 187 4.87 -13.78 3.45
C LEU A 187 4.83 -15.31 3.62
N SER A 188 4.22 -15.77 4.72
CA SER A 188 3.89 -17.18 4.92
C SER A 188 2.97 -17.63 3.79
N THR A 189 3.26 -18.79 3.21
CA THR A 189 2.43 -19.39 2.16
C THR A 189 1.16 -20.02 2.71
N ALA A 190 1.08 -20.28 4.03
CA ALA A 190 -0.12 -20.76 4.69
C ALA A 190 -1.32 -19.82 4.42
N LYS A 191 -2.45 -20.38 3.94
CA LYS A 191 -3.69 -19.62 3.77
C LYS A 191 -4.20 -19.12 5.13
N SER A 192 -5.05 -18.12 5.10
CA SER A 192 -5.76 -17.70 6.30
C SER A 192 -6.67 -18.82 6.84
N PRO A 193 -7.14 -18.75 8.10
CA PRO A 193 -8.08 -19.73 8.64
C PRO A 193 -9.33 -19.92 7.77
N ILE A 194 -9.88 -18.85 7.20
CA ILE A 194 -11.03 -18.92 6.28
C ILE A 194 -10.64 -19.56 4.95
N GLY A 195 -9.47 -19.22 4.41
CA GLY A 195 -8.94 -19.81 3.17
C GLY A 195 -8.57 -21.29 3.31
N MET A 196 -8.21 -21.75 4.51
CA MET A 196 -7.99 -23.17 4.81
C MET A 196 -9.30 -23.91 5.06
N GLN A 197 -10.23 -23.30 5.82
CA GLN A 197 -11.49 -23.94 6.18
C GLN A 197 -12.38 -24.20 4.96
N GLY A 198 -12.38 -23.28 4.00
CA GLY A 198 -13.12 -23.40 2.74
C GLY A 198 -12.95 -24.75 2.05
N PRO A 199 -11.74 -25.06 1.55
CA PRO A 199 -11.48 -26.32 0.87
C PRO A 199 -11.55 -27.52 1.80
N THR A 200 -11.21 -27.38 3.10
CA THR A 200 -11.35 -28.48 4.07
C THR A 200 -12.82 -28.90 4.23
N ILE A 201 -13.77 -27.94 4.21
CA ILE A 201 -15.20 -28.22 4.28
C ILE A 201 -15.66 -28.96 3.01
N LYS A 202 -15.33 -28.45 1.83
CA LYS A 202 -15.81 -29.04 0.57
C LYS A 202 -15.13 -30.36 0.20
N THR A 203 -14.07 -30.76 0.90
CA THR A 203 -13.38 -32.03 0.64
C THR A 203 -13.52 -32.99 1.82
N TYR A 204 -12.78 -32.77 2.90
CA TYR A 204 -12.75 -33.64 4.06
C TYR A 204 -14.09 -33.67 4.80
N PHE A 205 -14.67 -32.53 5.20
CA PHE A 205 -15.95 -32.52 5.92
C PHE A 205 -17.08 -33.12 5.10
N ALA A 206 -17.22 -32.70 3.83
CA ALA A 206 -18.22 -33.23 2.91
C ALA A 206 -18.13 -34.76 2.80
N LYS A 207 -16.91 -35.31 2.69
CA LYS A 207 -16.68 -36.76 2.68
C LYS A 207 -17.09 -37.43 4.00
N GLN A 208 -16.69 -36.86 5.14
CA GLN A 208 -17.02 -37.41 6.47
C GLN A 208 -18.52 -37.41 6.77
N LYS A 209 -19.23 -36.37 6.32
CA LYS A 209 -20.69 -36.23 6.46
C LYS A 209 -21.49 -36.86 5.32
N ASN A 210 -20.84 -37.44 4.32
CA ASN A 210 -21.46 -37.99 3.12
C ASN A 210 -22.36 -36.98 2.38
N LEU A 211 -21.85 -35.76 2.19
CA LEU A 211 -22.53 -34.66 1.52
C LEU A 211 -22.00 -34.47 0.10
N ASP A 212 -22.87 -34.06 -0.82
CA ASP A 212 -22.44 -33.62 -2.16
C ASP A 212 -21.85 -32.20 -2.08
N PRO A 213 -20.55 -32.01 -2.37
CA PRO A 213 -19.90 -30.71 -2.27
C PRO A 213 -20.50 -29.65 -3.21
N ARG A 214 -21.24 -30.05 -4.27
CA ARG A 214 -21.95 -29.13 -5.17
C ARG A 214 -23.19 -28.49 -4.54
N LYS A 215 -23.72 -29.11 -3.49
CA LYS A 215 -24.88 -28.61 -2.74
C LYS A 215 -24.47 -27.69 -1.59
N ILE A 216 -23.20 -27.72 -1.18
CA ILE A 216 -22.70 -26.92 -0.06
C ILE A 216 -22.61 -25.46 -0.48
N VAL A 217 -23.28 -24.60 0.30
CA VAL A 217 -23.07 -23.15 0.34
C VAL A 217 -22.30 -22.86 1.62
N ASN A 218 -21.01 -22.61 1.47
CA ASN A 218 -20.09 -22.38 2.56
C ASN A 218 -19.98 -20.87 2.86
N VAL A 219 -20.27 -20.51 4.11
CA VAL A 219 -20.41 -19.13 4.56
C VAL A 219 -19.45 -18.86 5.72
N ALA A 220 -18.63 -17.83 5.61
CA ALA A 220 -17.81 -17.35 6.73
C ALA A 220 -18.48 -16.19 7.45
N LEU A 221 -18.75 -16.36 8.75
CA LEU A 221 -19.16 -15.30 9.67
C LEU A 221 -17.92 -14.69 10.33
N THR A 222 -17.61 -13.43 10.02
CA THR A 222 -16.30 -12.84 10.34
C THR A 222 -16.36 -11.37 10.76
N PRO A 223 -15.46 -10.86 11.62
CA PRO A 223 -15.43 -9.44 11.98
C PRO A 223 -14.89 -8.51 10.86
N CYS A 224 -14.62 -9.04 9.67
CA CYS A 224 -13.76 -8.39 8.67
C CYS A 224 -14.46 -8.24 7.32
N THR A 225 -14.46 -7.01 6.77
CA THR A 225 -14.94 -6.76 5.41
C THR A 225 -13.97 -7.28 4.35
N ALA A 226 -12.65 -7.20 4.59
CA ALA A 226 -11.63 -7.63 3.63
C ALA A 226 -11.65 -9.15 3.34
N LYS A 227 -12.31 -9.95 4.19
CA LYS A 227 -12.56 -11.37 3.90
C LYS A 227 -13.49 -11.58 2.71
N LYS A 228 -14.40 -10.62 2.43
CA LYS A 228 -15.23 -10.65 1.21
C LYS A 228 -14.34 -10.59 -0.04
N PHE A 229 -13.32 -9.72 -0.05
CA PHE A 229 -12.32 -9.68 -1.12
C PHE A 229 -11.47 -10.97 -1.17
N GLU A 230 -11.03 -11.50 -0.03
CA GLU A 230 -10.16 -12.70 -0.01
C GLU A 230 -10.82 -13.90 -0.68
N ILE A 231 -12.09 -14.15 -0.38
CA ILE A 231 -12.80 -15.32 -0.93
C ILE A 231 -13.11 -15.18 -2.42
N GLU A 232 -12.91 -14.01 -3.03
CA GLU A 232 -13.07 -13.75 -4.47
C GLU A 232 -11.75 -13.87 -5.24
N ARG A 233 -10.62 -14.04 -4.54
CA ARG A 233 -9.29 -14.20 -5.18
C ARG A 233 -9.26 -15.45 -6.05
N GLU A 234 -8.56 -15.38 -7.18
CA GLU A 234 -8.53 -16.44 -8.19
C GLU A 234 -7.86 -17.71 -7.64
N GLU A 235 -6.77 -17.53 -6.88
CA GLU A 235 -5.99 -18.55 -6.21
C GLU A 235 -6.69 -19.24 -5.02
N MET A 236 -7.90 -18.78 -4.64
CA MET A 236 -8.73 -19.44 -3.62
C MET A 236 -9.65 -20.48 -4.28
N CYS A 237 -9.03 -21.46 -4.95
CA CYS A 237 -9.69 -22.42 -5.83
C CYS A 237 -9.40 -23.90 -5.51
N ALA A 238 -8.84 -24.24 -4.34
CA ALA A 238 -8.36 -25.60 -4.05
C ALA A 238 -9.46 -26.68 -4.15
N SER A 239 -10.72 -26.32 -3.85
CA SER A 239 -11.88 -27.21 -4.01
C SER A 239 -12.19 -27.53 -5.46
N VAL A 240 -11.99 -26.55 -6.36
CA VAL A 240 -12.13 -26.76 -7.82
C VAL A 240 -11.10 -27.76 -8.28
N ASP A 241 -9.85 -27.55 -7.91
CA ASP A 241 -8.72 -28.38 -8.33
C ASP A 241 -8.86 -29.81 -7.79
N TYR A 242 -9.34 -29.95 -6.55
CA TYR A 242 -9.56 -31.24 -5.92
C TYR A 242 -10.68 -32.05 -6.59
N HIS A 243 -11.82 -31.42 -6.91
CA HIS A 243 -12.99 -32.11 -7.44
C HIS A 243 -13.08 -32.13 -8.97
N GLY A 244 -12.37 -31.23 -9.66
CA GLY A 244 -12.50 -31.00 -11.10
C GLY A 244 -13.87 -30.43 -11.50
N ILE A 245 -14.53 -29.65 -10.62
CA ILE A 245 -15.86 -29.09 -10.85
C ILE A 245 -15.75 -27.59 -11.18
N PRO A 246 -15.94 -27.18 -12.45
CA PRO A 246 -15.86 -25.78 -12.84
C PRO A 246 -16.88 -24.91 -12.09
N GLY A 247 -16.45 -23.74 -11.64
CA GLY A 247 -17.31 -22.77 -10.94
C GLY A 247 -17.51 -23.05 -9.45
N MET A 248 -16.94 -24.13 -8.89
CA MET A 248 -16.88 -24.29 -7.44
C MET A 248 -15.98 -23.21 -6.82
N ARG A 249 -16.27 -22.78 -5.60
CA ARG A 249 -15.41 -21.89 -4.81
C ARG A 249 -15.01 -22.58 -3.51
N ASP A 250 -13.90 -22.17 -2.91
CA ASP A 250 -13.50 -22.64 -1.57
C ASP A 250 -14.49 -22.16 -0.50
N MET A 251 -14.83 -20.88 -0.56
CA MET A 251 -15.80 -20.21 0.30
C MET A 251 -16.76 -19.44 -0.61
N ASP A 252 -18.06 -19.58 -0.40
CA ASP A 252 -19.07 -19.01 -1.30
C ASP A 252 -19.49 -17.60 -0.88
N LEU A 253 -19.68 -17.39 0.43
CA LEU A 253 -20.15 -16.12 0.99
C LEU A 253 -19.41 -15.73 2.26
N VAL A 254 -19.37 -14.44 2.54
CA VAL A 254 -18.89 -13.89 3.81
C VAL A 254 -19.96 -12.94 4.34
N ILE A 255 -20.35 -13.11 5.60
CA ILE A 255 -21.20 -12.18 6.34
C ILE A 255 -20.44 -11.65 7.56
N THR A 256 -20.67 -10.39 7.90
CA THR A 256 -20.04 -9.74 9.04
C THR A 256 -20.84 -9.89 10.33
N THR A 257 -20.22 -9.58 11.47
CA THR A 257 -20.91 -9.51 12.77
C THR A 257 -22.12 -8.56 12.74
N ARG A 258 -22.00 -7.41 12.05
CA ARG A 258 -23.11 -6.46 11.89
C ARG A 258 -24.23 -7.00 11.00
N GLU A 259 -23.88 -7.68 9.90
CA GLU A 259 -24.87 -8.33 9.02
C GLU A 259 -25.67 -9.39 9.78
N LEU A 260 -25.01 -10.27 10.55
CA LEU A 260 -25.73 -11.26 11.39
C LEU A 260 -26.63 -10.58 12.43
N ALA A 261 -26.12 -9.55 13.11
CA ALA A 261 -26.92 -8.83 14.11
C ALA A 261 -28.15 -8.13 13.50
N ARG A 262 -28.01 -7.60 12.28
CA ARG A 262 -29.12 -6.99 11.53
C ARG A 262 -30.15 -8.05 11.14
N TRP A 263 -29.69 -9.16 10.55
CA TRP A 263 -30.53 -10.28 10.15
C TRP A 263 -31.32 -10.85 11.33
N ALA A 264 -30.68 -11.05 12.49
CA ALA A 264 -31.35 -11.52 13.70
C ALA A 264 -32.49 -10.59 14.15
N LYS A 265 -32.29 -9.27 14.08
CA LYS A 265 -33.29 -8.25 14.42
C LYS A 265 -34.44 -8.24 13.42
N GLU A 266 -34.14 -8.34 12.13
CA GLU A 266 -35.14 -8.43 11.06
C GLU A 266 -35.99 -9.69 11.16
N ALA A 267 -35.39 -10.81 11.56
CA ALA A 267 -36.07 -12.07 11.83
C ALA A 267 -36.89 -12.06 13.14
N GLY A 268 -36.81 -10.99 13.95
CA GLY A 268 -37.54 -10.87 15.21
C GLY A 268 -37.06 -11.84 16.30
N ILE A 269 -35.80 -12.31 16.24
CA ILE A 269 -35.25 -13.24 17.22
C ILE A 269 -34.82 -12.50 18.49
N ASP A 270 -35.35 -12.90 19.64
CA ASP A 270 -34.87 -12.43 20.94
C ASP A 270 -33.58 -13.16 21.34
N PHE A 271 -32.45 -12.49 21.09
CA PHE A 271 -31.11 -13.01 21.38
C PHE A 271 -30.90 -13.39 22.86
N HIS A 272 -31.52 -12.68 23.81
CA HIS A 272 -31.34 -12.98 25.24
C HIS A 272 -32.03 -14.29 25.65
N SER A 273 -33.14 -14.61 24.99
CA SER A 273 -33.92 -15.82 25.27
C SER A 273 -33.32 -17.11 24.70
N LEU A 274 -32.38 -17.00 23.73
CA LEU A 274 -31.78 -18.16 23.09
C LEU A 274 -31.02 -19.02 24.12
N PRO A 275 -31.23 -20.35 24.15
CA PRO A 275 -30.36 -21.24 24.91
C PRO A 275 -28.97 -21.26 24.29
N ASP A 276 -27.96 -21.65 25.06
CA ASP A 276 -26.65 -21.89 24.49
C ASP A 276 -26.68 -23.21 23.68
N ALA A 277 -26.05 -23.22 22.52
CA ALA A 277 -25.90 -24.40 21.67
C ALA A 277 -24.42 -24.68 21.37
N SER A 278 -24.10 -25.93 21.03
CA SER A 278 -22.75 -26.33 20.63
C SER A 278 -22.61 -26.38 19.10
N TYR A 279 -21.37 -26.15 18.63
CA TYR A 279 -21.00 -26.43 17.24
C TYR A 279 -21.29 -27.89 16.86
N ASP A 280 -21.44 -28.14 15.57
CA ASP A 280 -21.53 -29.50 15.06
C ASP A 280 -20.20 -30.25 15.23
N ASP A 281 -20.30 -31.58 15.24
CA ASP A 281 -19.13 -32.46 15.33
C ASP A 281 -18.29 -32.39 14.05
N ILE A 282 -16.97 -32.50 14.22
CA ILE A 282 -15.93 -32.34 13.19
C ILE A 282 -15.76 -30.86 12.81
N MET A 283 -14.59 -30.28 13.12
CA MET A 283 -14.29 -28.84 12.96
C MET A 283 -15.07 -27.88 13.88
N GLY A 284 -15.66 -28.42 14.96
CA GLY A 284 -16.28 -27.63 16.03
C GLY A 284 -15.37 -27.42 17.25
N ARG A 285 -14.22 -28.12 17.33
CA ARG A 285 -13.27 -28.01 18.44
C ARG A 285 -12.08 -27.14 18.07
N ALA A 286 -11.65 -26.31 19.02
CA ALA A 286 -10.49 -25.45 18.88
C ALA A 286 -9.63 -25.45 20.14
N SER A 287 -8.34 -25.20 19.96
CA SER A 287 -7.41 -24.91 21.04
C SER A 287 -7.54 -23.45 21.50
N GLY A 288 -7.04 -23.14 22.69
CA GLY A 288 -6.87 -21.77 23.16
C GLY A 288 -5.97 -20.91 22.27
N ALA A 289 -5.01 -21.51 21.54
CA ALA A 289 -4.20 -20.81 20.54
C ALA A 289 -5.06 -20.33 19.36
N GLY A 290 -5.99 -21.17 18.89
CA GLY A 290 -6.97 -20.79 17.87
C GLY A 290 -7.96 -19.73 18.34
N VAL A 291 -8.28 -19.65 19.64
CA VAL A 291 -9.16 -18.62 20.20
C VAL A 291 -8.52 -17.23 20.18
N ILE A 292 -7.23 -17.12 20.53
CA ILE A 292 -6.55 -15.82 20.63
C ILE A 292 -6.19 -15.20 19.28
N PHE A 293 -6.37 -15.93 18.17
CA PHE A 293 -6.15 -15.43 16.80
C PHE A 293 -6.83 -14.09 16.50
N GLY A 294 -7.95 -13.81 17.19
CA GLY A 294 -8.69 -12.57 17.04
C GLY A 294 -7.93 -11.33 17.54
N ASN A 295 -6.94 -11.51 18.40
CA ASN A 295 -6.17 -10.45 19.05
C ASN A 295 -4.87 -10.17 18.29
N THR A 296 -4.45 -8.92 18.28
CA THR A 296 -3.10 -8.56 17.84
C THR A 296 -2.05 -9.16 18.78
N GLY A 297 -1.15 -9.97 18.23
CA GLY A 297 -0.17 -10.78 18.93
C GLY A 297 -0.63 -12.20 19.24
N GLY A 298 -1.90 -12.52 18.98
CA GLY A 298 -2.44 -13.85 19.21
C GLY A 298 -1.91 -14.89 18.22
N VAL A 299 -1.69 -14.50 16.97
CA VAL A 299 -1.10 -15.39 15.94
C VAL A 299 0.36 -15.68 16.27
N MET A 300 1.11 -14.63 16.62
CA MET A 300 2.49 -14.71 17.10
C MET A 300 2.60 -15.67 18.29
N GLU A 301 1.79 -15.46 19.33
CA GLU A 301 1.81 -16.29 20.52
C GLU A 301 1.44 -17.76 20.20
N ALA A 302 0.41 -17.99 19.39
CA ALA A 302 -0.01 -19.33 19.01
C ALA A 302 1.03 -20.07 18.17
N ALA A 303 1.68 -19.39 17.22
CA ALA A 303 2.77 -19.94 16.41
C ALA A 303 3.96 -20.32 17.28
N LEU A 304 4.37 -19.45 18.21
CA LEU A 304 5.50 -19.71 19.11
C LEU A 304 5.24 -20.87 20.08
N ARG A 305 4.00 -21.03 20.57
CA ARG A 305 3.62 -22.20 21.39
C ARG A 305 3.86 -23.52 20.63
N THR A 306 3.51 -23.58 19.35
CA THR A 306 3.71 -24.78 18.52
C THR A 306 5.17 -24.94 18.10
N ALA A 307 5.80 -23.85 17.63
CA ALA A 307 7.18 -23.88 17.14
C ALA A 307 8.16 -24.32 18.22
N TYR A 308 7.93 -23.94 19.48
CA TYR A 308 8.75 -24.36 20.60
C TYR A 308 8.79 -25.88 20.77
N GLU A 309 7.63 -26.54 20.74
CA GLU A 309 7.59 -28.00 20.95
C GLU A 309 8.16 -28.75 19.75
N TYR A 310 7.91 -28.27 18.54
CA TYR A 310 8.46 -28.88 17.33
C TYR A 310 9.99 -28.79 17.27
N LEU A 311 10.57 -27.66 17.68
CA LEU A 311 12.03 -27.47 17.70
C LEU A 311 12.73 -28.17 18.86
N THR A 312 12.12 -28.19 20.04
CA THR A 312 12.78 -28.68 21.27
C THR A 312 12.43 -30.12 21.63
N GLY A 313 11.31 -30.65 21.12
CA GLY A 313 10.74 -31.92 21.56
C GLY A 313 10.23 -31.91 23.01
N THR A 314 10.14 -30.73 23.65
CA THR A 314 9.69 -30.57 25.03
C THR A 314 8.46 -29.65 25.11
N PRO A 315 7.62 -29.79 26.15
CA PRO A 315 6.45 -28.92 26.31
C PRO A 315 6.80 -27.44 26.37
N ALA A 316 5.99 -26.59 25.73
CA ALA A 316 6.11 -25.15 25.78
C ALA A 316 6.06 -24.65 27.23
N PRO A 317 6.96 -23.76 27.67
CA PRO A 317 6.96 -23.24 29.02
C PRO A 317 5.73 -22.35 29.26
N GLU A 318 5.32 -22.24 30.53
CA GLU A 318 4.14 -21.45 30.95
C GLU A 318 4.17 -20.01 30.43
N ALA A 319 5.37 -19.41 30.33
CA ALA A 319 5.57 -18.07 29.80
C ALA A 319 5.11 -17.88 28.34
N LEU A 320 5.04 -18.94 27.52
CA LEU A 320 4.50 -18.86 26.15
C LEU A 320 2.97 -18.87 26.09
N TYR A 321 2.30 -19.21 27.20
CA TYR A 321 0.84 -19.13 27.33
C TYR A 321 0.36 -17.78 27.85
N ASP A 322 1.31 -16.92 28.25
CA ASP A 322 1.09 -15.55 28.67
C ASP A 322 2.27 -14.67 28.22
N LEU A 323 2.50 -14.63 26.90
CA LEU A 323 3.67 -13.96 26.33
C LEU A 323 3.53 -12.43 26.34
N GLN A 324 3.66 -11.82 27.51
CA GLN A 324 3.42 -10.39 27.75
C GLN A 324 4.08 -9.43 26.72
N PRO A 325 5.33 -9.65 26.26
CA PRO A 325 5.97 -8.77 25.28
C PRO A 325 5.25 -8.68 23.93
N VAL A 326 4.49 -9.70 23.53
CA VAL A 326 3.72 -9.70 22.27
C VAL A 326 2.23 -9.41 22.51
N ARG A 327 1.80 -9.30 23.77
CA ARG A 327 0.46 -8.83 24.18
C ARG A 327 0.43 -7.31 24.37
N GLY A 328 -0.73 -6.75 24.66
CA GLY A 328 -0.91 -5.30 24.83
C GLY A 328 -1.52 -4.60 23.61
N TYR A 329 -1.43 -3.26 23.60
CA TYR A 329 -2.14 -2.42 22.64
C TYR A 329 -1.24 -1.41 21.91
N ASP A 330 0.07 -1.50 22.07
CA ASP A 330 1.01 -0.65 21.31
C ASP A 330 1.09 -1.09 19.84
N GLY A 331 1.20 -0.12 18.94
CA GLY A 331 1.13 -0.31 17.49
C GLY A 331 2.23 -1.21 16.91
N ILE A 332 3.42 -1.19 17.51
CA ILE A 332 4.54 -2.07 17.22
C ILE A 332 5.04 -2.60 18.57
N ARG A 333 5.15 -3.92 18.68
CA ARG A 333 5.69 -4.61 19.85
C ARG A 333 6.75 -5.60 19.38
N GLU A 334 7.79 -5.75 20.18
CA GLU A 334 8.96 -6.56 19.84
C GLU A 334 9.32 -7.47 21.00
N ALA A 335 9.80 -8.67 20.67
CA ALA A 335 10.34 -9.60 21.64
C ALA A 335 11.55 -10.34 21.07
N THR A 336 12.40 -10.82 21.96
CA THR A 336 13.48 -11.75 21.63
C THR A 336 13.31 -12.97 22.54
N LEU A 337 13.25 -14.16 21.94
CA LEU A 337 12.90 -15.41 22.62
C LEU A 337 13.94 -16.48 22.31
N HIS A 338 14.31 -17.27 23.31
CA HIS A 338 15.13 -18.46 23.10
C HIS A 338 14.22 -19.68 22.90
N VAL A 339 14.32 -20.30 21.73
CA VAL A 339 13.59 -21.51 21.37
C VAL A 339 14.61 -22.60 21.05
N GLY A 340 14.89 -23.45 22.03
CA GLY A 340 16.02 -24.38 21.98
C GLY A 340 17.33 -23.61 21.86
N GLU A 341 18.12 -23.90 20.82
CA GLU A 341 19.38 -23.22 20.53
C GLU A 341 19.21 -21.94 19.69
N HIS A 342 17.99 -21.65 19.22
CA HIS A 342 17.71 -20.51 18.35
C HIS A 342 17.27 -19.28 19.14
N GLU A 343 17.85 -18.12 18.83
CA GLU A 343 17.38 -16.82 19.31
C GLU A 343 16.45 -16.19 18.26
N LEU A 344 15.17 -16.09 18.57
CA LEU A 344 14.14 -15.57 17.68
C LEU A 344 13.76 -14.13 18.05
N ASN A 345 14.21 -13.19 17.22
CA ASN A 345 13.66 -11.84 17.18
C ASN A 345 12.31 -11.82 16.47
N VAL A 346 11.27 -11.37 17.16
CA VAL A 346 9.89 -11.31 16.64
C VAL A 346 9.29 -9.92 16.81
N ALA A 347 8.34 -9.58 15.94
CA ALA A 347 7.55 -8.35 16.06
C ALA A 347 6.07 -8.59 15.82
N VAL A 348 5.23 -7.82 16.51
CA VAL A 348 3.79 -7.77 16.31
C VAL A 348 3.41 -6.36 15.94
N VAL A 349 2.71 -6.22 14.83
CA VAL A 349 2.27 -4.93 14.32
C VAL A 349 0.78 -4.96 14.07
N TYR A 350 0.10 -3.89 14.48
CA TYR A 350 -1.21 -3.59 13.92
C TYR A 350 -1.25 -2.21 13.26
N GLY A 351 -2.11 -2.06 12.26
CA GLY A 351 -2.17 -0.87 11.43
C GLY A 351 -1.12 -0.92 10.34
N THR A 352 -1.53 -0.88 9.08
CA THR A 352 -0.61 -0.92 7.95
C THR A 352 0.29 0.33 7.86
N ALA A 353 -0.08 1.43 8.51
CA ALA A 353 0.84 2.57 8.72
C ALA A 353 2.04 2.19 9.60
N ASN A 354 1.80 1.50 10.73
CA ASN A 354 2.87 0.97 11.57
C ASN A 354 3.67 -0.13 10.86
N ALA A 355 3.02 -0.94 10.03
CA ALA A 355 3.70 -1.96 9.22
C ALA A 355 4.71 -1.31 8.27
N ARG A 356 4.30 -0.26 7.55
CA ARG A 356 5.20 0.58 6.75
C ARG A 356 6.37 1.10 7.59
N THR A 357 6.11 1.68 8.76
CA THR A 357 7.19 2.14 9.65
C THR A 357 8.18 1.04 10.04
N LEU A 358 7.69 -0.15 10.41
CA LEU A 358 8.57 -1.27 10.77
C LEU A 358 9.37 -1.77 9.56
N ILE A 359 8.73 -1.91 8.41
CA ILE A 359 9.38 -2.37 7.17
C ILE A 359 10.51 -1.41 6.77
N GLU A 360 10.27 -0.09 6.80
CA GLU A 360 11.32 0.88 6.49
C GLU A 360 12.48 0.83 7.51
N ARG A 361 12.20 0.53 8.79
CA ARG A 361 13.28 0.30 9.78
C ARG A 361 14.10 -0.93 9.43
N VAL A 362 13.47 -2.02 8.99
CA VAL A 362 14.16 -3.25 8.58
C VAL A 362 15.02 -3.01 7.34
N LYS A 363 14.48 -2.32 6.32
CA LYS A 363 15.20 -2.00 5.07
C LYS A 363 16.42 -1.09 5.29
N ASN A 364 16.36 -0.18 6.25
CA ASN A 364 17.44 0.78 6.54
C ASN A 364 18.49 0.24 7.54
N GLY A 365 18.65 -1.08 7.66
CA GLY A 365 19.67 -1.69 8.51
C GLY A 365 19.32 -1.74 10.00
N GLY A 366 18.02 -1.69 10.34
CA GLY A 366 17.53 -1.88 11.71
C GLY A 366 17.67 -3.32 12.22
N LYS A 367 16.99 -3.61 13.35
CA LYS A 367 16.97 -4.94 13.98
C LYS A 367 16.50 -6.01 12.98
N GLN A 368 17.20 -7.13 12.93
CA GLN A 368 16.84 -8.29 12.10
C GLN A 368 15.78 -9.13 12.83
N TYR A 369 14.70 -9.48 12.13
CA TYR A 369 13.60 -10.29 12.64
C TYR A 369 13.53 -11.63 11.92
N HIS A 370 12.99 -12.62 12.61
CA HIS A 370 12.69 -13.95 12.06
C HIS A 370 11.20 -14.08 11.74
N PHE A 371 10.33 -13.52 12.58
CA PHE A 371 8.89 -13.64 12.41
C PHE A 371 8.16 -12.34 12.76
N ILE A 372 7.27 -11.88 11.89
CA ILE A 372 6.53 -10.64 12.06
C ILE A 372 5.03 -10.90 11.83
N GLU A 373 4.23 -10.70 12.88
CA GLU A 373 2.77 -10.67 12.76
C GLU A 373 2.33 -9.28 12.29
N VAL A 374 1.48 -9.23 11.25
CA VAL A 374 0.88 -7.97 10.78
C VAL A 374 -0.64 -8.08 10.67
N MET A 375 -1.32 -7.26 11.47
CA MET A 375 -2.77 -7.09 11.41
C MET A 375 -3.12 -5.71 10.88
N ALA A 376 -4.00 -5.61 9.87
CA ALA A 376 -4.37 -4.29 9.37
C ALA A 376 -5.15 -3.46 10.40
N CYS A 377 -6.02 -4.10 11.20
CA CYS A 377 -6.97 -3.40 12.05
C CYS A 377 -6.44 -3.18 13.49
N PRO A 378 -6.77 -2.06 14.16
CA PRO A 378 -6.39 -1.80 15.54
C PRO A 378 -6.87 -2.90 16.50
N GLY A 379 -5.97 -3.42 17.31
CA GLY A 379 -6.25 -4.53 18.22
C GLY A 379 -6.36 -5.91 17.55
N GLY A 380 -6.19 -6.00 16.22
CA GLY A 380 -6.39 -7.24 15.46
C GLY A 380 -7.81 -7.37 14.91
N CYS A 381 -8.24 -8.59 14.64
CA CYS A 381 -9.57 -8.89 14.08
C CYS A 381 -10.72 -8.42 14.99
N ILE A 382 -10.51 -8.31 16.31
CA ILE A 382 -11.49 -7.73 17.24
C ILE A 382 -11.89 -6.28 16.92
N GLY A 383 -11.04 -5.54 16.19
CA GLY A 383 -11.30 -4.19 15.71
C GLY A 383 -11.66 -4.15 14.23
N GLY A 384 -11.97 -5.28 13.62
CA GLY A 384 -12.22 -5.43 12.18
C GLY A 384 -13.37 -4.57 11.66
N GLY A 385 -13.31 -4.26 10.37
CA GLY A 385 -14.26 -3.39 9.67
C GLY A 385 -15.72 -3.83 9.69
N GLY A 386 -16.04 -5.06 10.09
CA GLY A 386 -17.38 -5.64 10.16
C GLY A 386 -17.95 -5.80 11.58
N GLN A 387 -17.25 -5.31 12.61
CA GLN A 387 -17.69 -5.41 14.00
C GLN A 387 -18.75 -4.37 14.38
N PRO A 388 -19.56 -4.60 15.41
CA PRO A 388 -20.43 -3.55 15.96
C PRO A 388 -19.62 -2.30 16.29
N LYS A 389 -20.22 -1.14 16.02
CA LYS A 389 -19.65 0.18 16.29
C LYS A 389 -20.62 0.99 17.15
N ASP A 390 -20.07 1.65 18.15
CA ASP A 390 -20.77 2.64 18.98
C ASP A 390 -19.86 3.87 19.05
N LEU A 391 -20.22 4.91 18.30
CA LEU A 391 -19.40 6.11 18.16
C LEU A 391 -19.46 7.03 19.40
N LEU A 392 -20.32 6.71 20.37
CA LEU A 392 -20.40 7.42 21.64
C LEU A 392 -19.45 6.86 22.69
N LYS A 393 -18.90 5.66 22.45
CA LYS A 393 -17.96 4.99 23.35
C LYS A 393 -16.53 5.07 22.81
N ASP A 394 -15.57 4.94 23.70
CA ASP A 394 -14.16 4.83 23.33
C ASP A 394 -13.91 3.49 22.63
N ALA A 395 -13.60 3.57 21.33
CA ALA A 395 -13.37 2.41 20.49
C ALA A 395 -12.14 1.58 20.92
N ASP A 396 -11.12 2.21 21.50
CA ASP A 396 -9.92 1.50 21.96
C ASP A 396 -10.20 0.75 23.27
N GLN A 397 -11.01 1.31 24.19
CA GLN A 397 -11.49 0.58 25.38
C GLN A 397 -12.39 -0.62 25.03
N ILE A 398 -13.28 -0.46 24.04
CA ILE A 398 -14.09 -1.58 23.51
C ILE A 398 -13.18 -2.70 23.00
N ARG A 399 -12.17 -2.34 22.18
CA ARG A 399 -11.22 -3.31 21.63
C ARG A 399 -10.43 -4.02 22.74
N GLN A 400 -9.97 -3.31 23.76
CA GLN A 400 -9.29 -3.90 24.91
C GLN A 400 -10.19 -4.89 25.66
N SER A 401 -11.47 -4.55 25.86
CA SER A 401 -12.44 -5.46 26.49
C SER A 401 -12.66 -6.73 25.67
N ARG A 402 -12.77 -6.61 24.34
CA ARG A 402 -12.82 -7.75 23.41
C ARG A 402 -11.56 -8.62 23.48
N ILE A 403 -10.38 -8.00 23.56
CA ILE A 403 -9.09 -8.69 23.72
C ILE A 403 -9.08 -9.53 24.99
N SER A 404 -9.48 -8.93 26.12
CA SER A 404 -9.57 -9.61 27.42
C SER A 404 -10.52 -10.80 27.38
N GLY A 405 -11.66 -10.69 26.69
CA GLY A 405 -12.61 -11.79 26.54
C GLY A 405 -12.00 -13.03 25.86
N LEU A 406 -11.20 -12.85 24.81
CA LEU A 406 -10.54 -13.97 24.12
C LEU A 406 -9.41 -14.58 24.96
N TYR A 407 -8.59 -13.78 25.65
CA TYR A 407 -7.56 -14.31 26.55
C TYR A 407 -8.14 -15.04 27.76
N ALA A 408 -9.24 -14.54 28.34
CA ALA A 408 -9.95 -15.23 29.41
C ALA A 408 -10.47 -16.60 28.94
N ARG A 409 -10.96 -16.68 27.70
CA ARG A 409 -11.38 -17.96 27.11
C ARG A 409 -10.19 -18.92 26.93
N ASP A 410 -9.08 -18.48 26.34
CA ASP A 410 -7.87 -19.30 26.21
C ASP A 410 -7.39 -19.86 27.55
N ALA A 411 -7.33 -19.02 28.59
CA ALA A 411 -6.95 -19.44 29.94
C ALA A 411 -7.90 -20.49 30.55
N SER A 412 -9.18 -20.52 30.13
CA SER A 412 -10.16 -21.50 30.61
C SER A 412 -10.08 -22.87 29.92
N LEU A 413 -9.34 -22.98 28.81
CA LEU A 413 -9.29 -24.20 28.01
C LEU A 413 -8.16 -25.13 28.47
N THR A 414 -8.41 -26.43 28.41
CA THR A 414 -7.38 -27.46 28.69
C THR A 414 -6.42 -27.60 27.52
N VAL A 415 -6.93 -27.60 26.28
CA VAL A 415 -6.10 -27.67 25.07
C VAL A 415 -5.80 -26.23 24.62
N ARG A 416 -4.54 -25.82 24.73
CA ARG A 416 -4.10 -24.43 24.46
C ARG A 416 -3.02 -24.31 23.37
N LYS A 417 -2.70 -25.42 22.71
CA LYS A 417 -1.77 -25.50 21.58
C LYS A 417 -2.47 -26.10 20.38
N SER A 418 -2.23 -25.53 19.21
CA SER A 418 -2.94 -25.91 17.98
C SER A 418 -2.70 -27.36 17.57
N HIS A 419 -1.44 -27.82 17.62
CA HIS A 419 -1.09 -29.20 17.29
C HIS A 419 -1.59 -30.24 18.31
N GLU A 420 -2.14 -29.82 19.45
CA GLU A 420 -2.79 -30.71 20.41
C GLU A 420 -4.30 -30.86 20.19
N ASN A 421 -4.91 -30.03 19.34
CA ASN A 421 -6.32 -30.15 19.01
C ASN A 421 -6.61 -31.54 18.41
N PRO A 422 -7.48 -32.36 19.03
CA PRO A 422 -7.77 -33.71 18.54
C PRO A 422 -8.31 -33.73 17.11
N ASP A 423 -9.12 -32.75 16.72
CA ASP A 423 -9.67 -32.68 15.37
C ASP A 423 -8.56 -32.34 14.34
N ILE A 424 -7.54 -31.58 14.75
CA ILE A 424 -6.37 -31.28 13.91
C ILE A 424 -5.52 -32.52 13.69
N LYS A 425 -5.19 -33.25 14.76
CA LYS A 425 -4.47 -34.52 14.64
C LYS A 425 -5.17 -35.47 13.69
N LEU A 426 -6.50 -35.57 13.82
CA LEU A 426 -7.32 -36.45 13.00
C LEU A 426 -7.32 -36.06 11.52
N VAL A 427 -7.47 -34.76 11.19
CA VAL A 427 -7.50 -34.33 9.77
C VAL A 427 -6.14 -34.51 9.10
N TYR A 428 -5.03 -34.31 9.82
CA TYR A 428 -3.71 -34.64 9.30
C TYR A 428 -3.56 -36.14 9.09
N GLU A 429 -3.86 -36.97 10.10
CA GLU A 429 -3.75 -38.43 9.99
C GLU A 429 -4.58 -38.99 8.82
N GLN A 430 -5.79 -38.49 8.60
CA GLN A 430 -6.74 -39.05 7.64
C GLN A 430 -6.69 -38.42 6.25
N PHE A 431 -6.17 -37.19 6.12
CA PHE A 431 -6.33 -36.41 4.90
C PHE A 431 -5.06 -35.68 4.46
N TYR A 432 -4.49 -34.81 5.32
CA TYR A 432 -3.34 -33.98 4.94
C TYR A 432 -1.98 -34.67 5.10
N GLY A 433 -1.89 -35.80 5.79
CA GLY A 433 -0.62 -36.44 6.14
C GLY A 433 0.11 -35.68 7.24
N GLN A 434 1.14 -34.92 6.87
CA GLN A 434 1.93 -34.08 7.77
C GLN A 434 1.89 -32.62 7.31
N PRO A 435 2.24 -31.65 8.17
CA PRO A 435 2.39 -30.25 7.77
C PRO A 435 3.39 -30.14 6.61
N LEU A 436 3.15 -29.21 5.69
CA LEU A 436 3.97 -29.01 4.47
C LEU A 436 4.05 -30.26 3.56
N SER A 437 3.14 -31.23 3.68
CA SER A 437 3.03 -32.31 2.70
C SER A 437 2.48 -31.80 1.36
N GLU A 438 2.66 -32.58 0.28
CA GLU A 438 2.09 -32.22 -1.03
C GLU A 438 0.57 -31.96 -0.99
N MET A 439 -0.18 -32.72 -0.18
CA MET A 439 -1.63 -32.51 -0.04
C MET A 439 -1.93 -31.25 0.79
N ALA A 440 -1.18 -31.02 1.86
CA ALA A 440 -1.29 -29.82 2.68
C ALA A 440 -0.96 -28.57 1.86
N GLU A 441 0.16 -28.55 1.14
CA GLU A 441 0.57 -27.45 0.27
C GLU A 441 -0.50 -27.10 -0.77
N LYS A 442 -1.01 -28.09 -1.51
CA LYS A 442 -2.05 -27.86 -2.54
C LYS A 442 -3.33 -27.26 -1.98
N MET A 443 -3.74 -27.67 -0.78
CA MET A 443 -5.04 -27.32 -0.22
C MET A 443 -4.98 -26.09 0.69
N LEU A 444 -3.90 -25.97 1.47
CA LEU A 444 -3.76 -25.07 2.60
C LEU A 444 -2.76 -23.95 2.33
N HIS A 445 -1.99 -23.98 1.25
CA HIS A 445 -1.03 -22.93 0.91
C HIS A 445 -1.45 -22.16 -0.34
N THR A 446 -0.91 -20.96 -0.51
CA THR A 446 -1.23 -20.05 -1.60
C THR A 446 -0.03 -19.20 -1.99
N ILE A 447 -0.20 -18.42 -3.05
CA ILE A 447 0.78 -17.47 -3.57
C ILE A 447 0.15 -16.10 -3.67
N TYR A 448 0.98 -15.05 -3.69
CA TYR A 448 0.53 -13.66 -3.73
C TYR A 448 0.92 -13.00 -5.04
N THR A 449 0.19 -11.95 -5.42
CA THR A 449 0.38 -11.27 -6.71
C THR A 449 0.89 -9.86 -6.50
N ASP A 450 1.92 -9.46 -7.25
CA ASP A 450 2.33 -8.05 -7.31
C ASP A 450 1.22 -7.20 -7.93
N ARG A 451 0.75 -6.20 -7.17
CA ARG A 451 -0.26 -5.23 -7.58
C ARG A 451 0.25 -3.80 -7.53
N SER A 452 1.55 -3.58 -7.42
CA SER A 452 2.15 -2.24 -7.34
C SER A 452 1.85 -1.37 -8.56
N ASN A 453 1.64 -1.98 -9.73
CA ASN A 453 1.18 -1.29 -10.94
C ASN A 453 -0.18 -0.59 -10.78
N THR A 454 -1.00 -0.95 -9.78
CA THR A 454 -2.26 -0.24 -9.50
C THR A 454 -2.01 1.15 -8.89
N LEU A 455 -0.89 1.38 -8.20
CA LEU A 455 -0.53 2.69 -7.64
C LEU A 455 -0.08 3.68 -8.71
N HIS A 456 0.49 3.16 -9.78
CA HIS A 456 0.98 3.91 -10.92
C HIS A 456 0.46 3.23 -12.18
N VAL A 457 -0.84 3.43 -12.45
CA VAL A 457 -1.42 2.97 -13.70
C VAL A 457 -0.67 3.71 -14.80
N ARG A 458 0.16 2.98 -15.55
CA ARG A 458 0.74 3.46 -16.81
C ARG A 458 -0.40 3.60 -17.81
N GLY A 459 -1.24 4.59 -17.57
CA GLY A 459 -2.37 4.97 -18.37
C GLY A 459 -2.00 6.22 -19.12
N GLU A 460 -2.09 6.12 -20.44
CA GLU A 460 -2.02 7.18 -21.43
C GLU A 460 -3.09 8.26 -21.15
N HIS A 461 -2.97 9.03 -20.08
CA HIS A 461 -3.61 10.34 -20.00
C HIS A 461 -2.75 11.30 -20.82
N ILE A 462 -2.79 11.17 -22.14
CA ILE A 462 -2.18 12.15 -23.05
C ILE A 462 -3.03 13.41 -22.95
N MET A 463 -2.72 14.25 -21.96
CA MET A 463 -3.16 15.64 -21.91
C MET A 463 -2.52 16.31 -23.13
N LYS A 464 -3.30 16.44 -24.19
CA LYS A 464 -2.82 17.12 -25.39
C LYS A 464 -2.79 18.61 -25.07
N LYS A 465 -1.72 19.27 -25.48
CA LYS A 465 -1.62 20.73 -25.39
C LYS A 465 -1.96 21.31 -26.76
N TRP A 466 -2.68 22.43 -26.79
CA TRP A 466 -2.91 23.18 -28.02
C TRP A 466 -2.48 24.62 -27.83
N LYS A 467 -1.76 25.18 -28.81
CA LYS A 467 -1.30 26.56 -28.81
C LYS A 467 -2.18 27.42 -29.69
N CYS A 468 -2.64 28.55 -29.16
CA CYS A 468 -3.29 29.57 -29.98
C CYS A 468 -2.28 30.21 -30.94
N LYS A 469 -2.47 30.06 -32.25
CA LYS A 469 -1.59 30.62 -33.30
C LYS A 469 -1.50 32.15 -33.29
N VAL A 470 -2.43 32.83 -32.62
CA VAL A 470 -2.54 34.30 -32.62
C VAL A 470 -1.85 34.92 -31.41
N CYS A 471 -1.96 34.33 -30.22
CA CYS A 471 -1.45 34.94 -28.98
C CYS A 471 -0.56 34.02 -28.15
N GLY A 472 -0.39 32.76 -28.56
CA GLY A 472 0.45 31.80 -27.86
C GLY A 472 -0.16 31.17 -26.61
N TYR A 473 -1.42 31.48 -26.25
CA TYR A 473 -2.11 30.82 -25.13
C TYR A 473 -2.14 29.30 -25.31
N ILE A 474 -1.74 28.56 -24.28
CA ILE A 474 -1.74 27.09 -24.26
C ILE A 474 -2.98 26.61 -23.52
N TYR A 475 -3.78 25.79 -24.19
CA TYR A 475 -4.89 25.05 -23.60
C TYR A 475 -4.46 23.60 -23.39
N GLU A 476 -4.69 23.05 -22.20
CA GLU A 476 -4.37 21.66 -21.86
C GLU A 476 -5.66 20.89 -21.53
N GLY A 477 -5.88 19.75 -22.17
CA GLY A 477 -7.06 18.92 -21.94
C GLY A 477 -7.05 17.62 -22.75
N GLU A 478 -8.03 16.75 -22.51
CA GLU A 478 -8.18 15.49 -23.28
C GLU A 478 -8.54 15.76 -24.76
N SER A 479 -9.29 16.83 -25.01
CA SER A 479 -9.64 17.35 -26.34
C SER A 479 -9.85 18.86 -26.26
N LEU A 480 -9.69 19.57 -27.38
CA LEU A 480 -10.05 20.98 -27.52
C LEU A 480 -11.55 21.07 -27.89
N PRO A 481 -12.44 21.57 -27.01
CA PRO A 481 -13.85 21.70 -27.30
C PRO A 481 -14.10 22.60 -28.53
N ALA A 482 -15.07 22.24 -29.38
CA ALA A 482 -15.34 22.98 -30.61
C ALA A 482 -15.83 24.42 -30.37
N ASP A 483 -16.42 24.67 -29.20
CA ASP A 483 -16.91 25.97 -28.71
C ASP A 483 -15.85 26.71 -27.86
N PHE A 484 -14.65 26.14 -27.69
CA PHE A 484 -13.60 26.77 -26.91
C PHE A 484 -13.20 28.12 -27.51
N THR A 485 -13.13 29.15 -26.67
CA THR A 485 -12.73 30.50 -27.06
C THR A 485 -11.50 30.90 -26.26
N CYS A 486 -10.43 31.29 -26.96
CA CYS A 486 -9.18 31.71 -26.34
C CYS A 486 -9.45 32.81 -25.30
N PRO A 487 -9.08 32.62 -24.02
CA PRO A 487 -9.37 33.60 -22.98
C PRO A 487 -8.62 34.92 -23.19
N LEU A 488 -7.47 34.89 -23.87
CA LEU A 488 -6.63 36.07 -24.13
C LEU A 488 -7.05 36.85 -25.37
N CYS A 489 -7.07 36.23 -26.55
CA CYS A 489 -7.34 36.93 -27.81
C CYS A 489 -8.76 36.74 -28.37
N LYS A 490 -9.62 36.00 -27.65
CA LYS A 490 -11.02 35.72 -28.02
C LYS A 490 -11.23 34.99 -29.35
N GLN A 491 -10.16 34.43 -29.91
CA GLN A 491 -10.25 33.62 -31.13
C GLN A 491 -10.85 32.23 -30.82
N PRO A 492 -11.59 31.64 -31.77
CA PRO A 492 -12.24 30.34 -31.58
C PRO A 492 -11.23 29.18 -31.57
N ALA A 493 -11.70 27.98 -31.21
CA ALA A 493 -10.91 26.75 -31.17
C ALA A 493 -10.15 26.47 -32.48
N SER A 494 -10.66 26.90 -33.64
CA SER A 494 -9.98 26.75 -34.94
C SER A 494 -8.66 27.54 -35.05
N ALA A 495 -8.42 28.51 -34.17
CA ALA A 495 -7.17 29.25 -34.08
C ALA A 495 -6.08 28.52 -33.27
N PHE A 496 -6.38 27.34 -32.73
CA PHE A 496 -5.43 26.52 -31.99
C PHE A 496 -4.83 25.41 -32.86
N GLU A 497 -3.55 25.12 -32.62
CA GLU A 497 -2.86 23.98 -33.22
C GLU A 497 -2.38 23.03 -32.11
N PRO A 498 -2.45 21.70 -32.31
CA PRO A 498 -1.91 20.76 -31.34
C PRO A 498 -0.41 20.96 -31.21
N ILE A 499 0.08 21.01 -29.98
CA ILE A 499 1.47 20.85 -29.65
C ILE A 499 1.69 19.33 -29.64
N GLU A 500 2.37 18.81 -30.66
CA GLU A 500 2.91 17.46 -30.58
C GLU A 500 4.02 17.49 -29.54
N GLU A 501 3.79 16.89 -28.36
CA GLU A 501 4.89 16.60 -27.45
C GLU A 501 5.83 15.66 -28.19
N ALA A 502 7.08 16.09 -28.35
CA ALA A 502 8.12 15.21 -28.86
C ALA A 502 8.15 13.96 -27.96
N PRO A 503 8.12 12.74 -28.52
CA PRO A 503 8.27 11.53 -27.72
C PRO A 503 9.54 11.66 -26.87
N SER A 504 9.49 11.18 -25.62
CA SER A 504 10.66 11.12 -24.72
C SER A 504 11.90 10.75 -25.52
N ALA A 505 12.88 11.64 -25.54
CA ALA A 505 14.09 11.53 -26.36
C ALA A 505 15.00 10.37 -25.90
N SER A 506 14.67 9.71 -24.80
CA SER A 506 15.42 8.59 -24.26
C SER A 506 15.10 7.30 -25.02
N LYS A 507 16.15 6.69 -25.58
CA LYS A 507 16.08 5.33 -26.15
C LYS A 507 15.69 4.24 -25.13
N TYR A 508 15.57 4.60 -23.85
CA TYR A 508 15.16 3.72 -22.75
C TYR A 508 13.75 4.01 -22.24
N ALA A 509 12.98 4.85 -22.94
CA ALA A 509 11.64 5.29 -22.55
C ALA A 509 10.77 4.16 -21.98
N GLY A 510 10.31 4.35 -20.74
CA GLY A 510 9.40 3.44 -20.04
C GLY A 510 10.06 2.23 -19.36
N THR A 511 11.38 2.11 -19.39
CA THR A 511 12.11 1.01 -18.74
C THR A 511 12.59 1.38 -17.32
N GLN A 512 12.92 0.37 -16.51
CA GLN A 512 13.61 0.61 -15.23
C GLN A 512 15.04 1.14 -15.46
N THR A 513 15.65 0.83 -16.60
CA THR A 513 16.98 1.33 -16.97
C THR A 513 16.98 2.85 -17.13
N GLU A 514 15.94 3.43 -17.73
CA GLU A 514 15.78 4.89 -17.81
C GLU A 514 15.76 5.52 -16.42
N LYS A 515 14.92 5.01 -15.51
CA LYS A 515 14.85 5.49 -14.12
C LYS A 515 16.19 5.35 -13.39
N ASN A 516 16.92 4.26 -13.62
CA ASN A 516 18.24 4.06 -13.03
C ASN A 516 19.25 5.08 -13.57
N LEU A 517 19.20 5.39 -14.86
CA LEU A 517 20.04 6.40 -15.48
C LEU A 517 19.69 7.81 -14.99
N GLU A 518 18.41 8.13 -14.82
CA GLU A 518 17.94 9.41 -14.25
C GLU A 518 18.40 9.57 -12.81
N ALA A 519 18.27 8.51 -12.00
CA ALA A 519 18.75 8.49 -10.63
C ALA A 519 20.28 8.61 -10.55
N ALA A 520 21.01 7.94 -11.45
CA ALA A 520 22.46 8.08 -11.56
C ALA A 520 22.84 9.51 -11.94
N PHE A 521 22.23 10.10 -12.97
CA PHE A 521 22.48 11.48 -13.36
C PHE A 521 22.21 12.48 -12.21
N ALA A 522 21.09 12.33 -11.51
CA ALA A 522 20.73 13.16 -10.37
C ALA A 522 21.73 12.98 -9.21
N GLY A 523 22.12 11.74 -8.89
CA GLY A 523 23.09 11.41 -7.84
C GLY A 523 24.46 12.03 -8.10
N GLU A 524 25.00 11.86 -9.30
CA GLU A 524 26.30 12.42 -9.70
C GLU A 524 26.28 13.95 -9.72
N SER A 525 25.17 14.55 -10.19
CA SER A 525 24.98 16.01 -10.19
C SER A 525 24.95 16.59 -8.77
N GLN A 526 24.32 15.89 -7.83
CA GLN A 526 24.33 16.27 -6.42
C GLN A 526 25.72 16.10 -5.79
N ALA A 527 26.42 14.99 -6.09
CA ALA A 527 27.74 14.70 -5.55
C ALA A 527 28.77 15.77 -5.96
N ARG A 528 28.80 16.15 -7.25
CA ARG A 528 29.62 17.26 -7.77
C ARG A 528 29.46 18.55 -6.95
N ASN A 529 28.22 18.96 -6.70
CA ASN A 529 27.94 20.20 -5.99
C ASN A 529 28.31 20.10 -4.50
N LYS A 530 27.96 18.99 -3.83
CA LYS A 530 28.32 18.74 -2.43
C LYS A 530 29.84 18.81 -2.23
N TYR A 531 30.62 18.13 -3.07
CA TYR A 531 32.07 18.12 -2.95
C TYR A 531 32.70 19.49 -3.21
N THR A 532 32.15 20.28 -4.15
CA THR A 532 32.58 21.67 -4.34
C THR A 532 32.33 22.53 -3.09
N TYR A 533 31.20 22.33 -2.41
CA TYR A 533 30.91 23.04 -1.14
C TYR A 533 31.83 22.57 -0.01
N PHE A 534 32.08 21.26 0.10
CA PHE A 534 32.98 20.70 1.11
C PHE A 534 34.42 21.16 0.93
N ALA A 535 34.90 21.27 -0.32
CA ALA A 535 36.19 21.84 -0.64
C ALA A 535 36.34 23.28 -0.10
N SER A 536 35.26 24.08 -0.20
CA SER A 536 35.26 25.45 0.30
C SER A 536 35.39 25.51 1.83
N ILE A 537 34.82 24.55 2.56
CA ILE A 537 34.99 24.44 4.02
C ILE A 537 36.41 23.99 4.36
N ALA A 538 36.89 22.90 3.73
CA ALA A 538 38.25 22.39 3.95
C ALA A 538 39.31 23.47 3.68
N LYS A 539 39.11 24.31 2.65
CA LYS A 539 39.97 25.45 2.35
C LYS A 539 39.93 26.53 3.44
N LYS A 540 38.74 26.88 3.95
CA LYS A 540 38.60 27.84 5.07
C LYS A 540 39.27 27.35 6.35
N GLU A 541 39.32 26.04 6.57
CA GLU A 541 39.98 25.39 7.71
C GLU A 541 41.49 25.20 7.52
N GLY A 542 42.04 25.54 6.34
CA GLY A 542 43.46 25.42 6.03
C GLY A 542 43.88 24.03 5.51
N TYR A 543 42.94 23.12 5.27
CA TYR A 543 43.20 21.78 4.72
C TYR A 543 43.23 21.78 3.18
N GLU A 544 44.19 22.50 2.60
CA GLU A 544 44.30 22.70 1.14
C GLU A 544 44.38 21.37 0.34
N GLN A 545 45.06 20.35 0.86
CA GLN A 545 45.12 19.03 0.20
C GLN A 545 43.76 18.34 0.14
N ILE A 546 42.98 18.41 1.23
CA ILE A 546 41.64 17.80 1.31
C ILE A 546 40.69 18.57 0.38
N ALA A 547 40.79 19.90 0.34
CA ALA A 547 40.04 20.73 -0.60
C ALA A 547 40.34 20.36 -2.06
N ALA A 548 41.61 20.18 -2.41
CA ALA A 548 42.03 19.76 -3.75
C ALA A 548 41.48 18.37 -4.13
N LEU A 549 41.44 17.43 -3.17
CA LEU A 549 40.85 16.11 -3.40
C LEU A 549 39.33 16.18 -3.62
N PHE A 550 38.60 16.96 -2.82
CA PHE A 550 37.17 17.17 -3.04
C PHE A 550 36.88 17.79 -4.41
N LEU A 551 37.66 18.79 -4.85
CA LEU A 551 37.52 19.39 -6.17
C LEU A 551 37.83 18.39 -7.28
N LYS A 552 38.88 17.57 -7.12
CA LYS A 552 39.21 16.51 -8.08
C LYS A 552 38.06 15.52 -8.23
N THR A 553 37.47 15.08 -7.11
CA THR A 553 36.32 14.17 -7.15
C THR A 553 35.09 14.84 -7.75
N ALA A 554 34.83 16.13 -7.45
CA ALA A 554 33.73 16.87 -8.07
C ALA A 554 33.84 16.91 -9.60
N GLU A 555 35.06 17.06 -10.13
CA GLU A 555 35.30 16.99 -11.57
C GLU A 555 35.11 15.58 -12.14
N ASN A 556 35.33 14.51 -11.36
CA ASN A 556 35.01 13.15 -11.78
C ASN A 556 33.49 12.93 -11.84
N GLU A 557 32.73 13.37 -10.83
CA GLU A 557 31.26 13.25 -10.85
C GLU A 557 30.63 14.08 -11.96
N LYS A 558 31.24 15.22 -12.34
CA LYS A 558 30.83 15.99 -13.53
C LYS A 558 30.91 15.14 -14.80
N GLU A 559 31.99 14.38 -15.00
CA GLU A 559 32.13 13.51 -16.17
C GLU A 559 31.20 12.29 -16.09
N HIS A 560 30.95 11.74 -14.90
CA HIS A 560 29.95 10.67 -14.72
C HIS A 560 28.53 11.17 -15.06
N ALA A 561 28.12 12.32 -14.51
CA ALA A 561 26.84 12.94 -14.82
C ALA A 561 26.69 13.20 -16.33
N LYS A 562 27.74 13.72 -16.99
CA LYS A 562 27.74 13.95 -18.44
C LYS A 562 27.55 12.65 -19.23
N LEU A 563 28.14 11.54 -18.78
CA LEU A 563 27.98 10.24 -19.42
C LEU A 563 26.51 9.80 -19.39
N TRP A 564 25.86 9.88 -18.23
CA TRP A 564 24.46 9.51 -18.07
C TRP A 564 23.50 10.46 -18.80
N TYR A 565 23.75 11.77 -18.74
CA TYR A 565 22.93 12.76 -19.44
C TYR A 565 22.96 12.54 -20.95
N LYS A 566 24.13 12.30 -21.54
CA LYS A 566 24.26 12.01 -22.96
C LYS A 566 23.51 10.74 -23.36
N GLU A 567 23.46 9.76 -22.46
CA GLU A 567 22.81 8.47 -22.68
C GLU A 567 21.27 8.56 -22.58
N LEU A 568 20.76 9.45 -21.73
CA LEU A 568 19.33 9.74 -21.53
C LEU A 568 18.76 10.70 -22.57
N TYR A 569 19.39 11.86 -22.77
CA TYR A 569 18.80 12.99 -23.47
C TYR A 569 19.61 13.41 -24.70
N GLY A 570 20.86 12.93 -24.81
CA GLY A 570 21.80 13.44 -25.80
C GLY A 570 22.35 14.82 -25.45
N LEU A 571 23.16 15.38 -26.35
CA LEU A 571 23.63 16.76 -26.31
C LEU A 571 23.43 17.35 -27.69
N GLY A 572 22.56 18.34 -27.81
CA GLY A 572 22.25 19.00 -29.07
C GLY A 572 23.28 20.05 -29.45
N ASP A 573 22.99 20.79 -30.51
CA ASP A 573 23.73 22.00 -30.85
C ASP A 573 23.42 23.17 -29.89
N THR A 574 24.00 24.35 -30.13
CA THR A 574 23.83 25.49 -29.21
C THR A 574 22.38 25.98 -29.17
N ALA A 575 21.66 25.95 -30.30
CA ALA A 575 20.27 26.38 -30.35
C ALA A 575 19.37 25.37 -29.62
N GLU A 576 19.54 24.09 -29.88
CA GLU A 576 18.80 23.01 -29.22
C GLU A 576 19.01 23.03 -27.70
N ASN A 577 20.25 23.18 -27.23
CA ASN A 577 20.54 23.24 -25.80
C ASN A 577 20.01 24.51 -25.13
N LEU A 578 20.00 25.67 -25.82
CA LEU A 578 19.41 26.91 -25.30
C LEU A 578 17.89 26.82 -25.20
N LEU A 579 17.24 26.16 -26.17
CA LEU A 579 15.80 25.90 -26.11
C LEU A 579 15.47 24.97 -24.94
N HIS A 580 16.19 23.85 -24.82
CA HIS A 580 16.00 22.89 -23.74
C HIS A 580 16.22 23.54 -22.35
N ALA A 581 17.25 24.38 -22.21
CA ALA A 581 17.46 25.16 -20.98
C ALA A 581 16.29 26.10 -20.71
N ALA A 582 15.81 26.86 -21.69
CA ALA A 582 14.67 27.76 -21.51
C ALA A 582 13.38 27.03 -21.11
N GLU A 583 13.13 25.84 -21.65
CA GLU A 583 11.96 25.03 -21.31
C GLU A 583 12.05 24.43 -19.90
N GLY A 584 13.24 23.96 -19.51
CA GLY A 584 13.50 23.53 -18.13
C GLY A 584 13.26 24.65 -17.13
N GLU A 585 13.88 25.82 -17.35
CA GLU A 585 13.69 27.01 -16.52
C GLU A 585 12.22 27.43 -16.43
N ASN A 586 11.48 27.37 -17.55
CA ASN A 586 10.05 27.69 -17.58
C ASN A 586 9.26 26.81 -16.62
N TYR A 587 9.41 25.49 -16.75
CA TYR A 587 8.78 24.50 -15.87
C TYR A 587 9.14 24.73 -14.40
N GLU A 588 10.41 25.08 -14.12
CA GLU A 588 10.85 25.32 -12.75
C GLU A 588 10.08 26.47 -12.08
N TRP A 589 9.88 27.60 -12.76
CA TRP A 589 9.18 28.74 -12.14
C TRP A 589 7.66 28.73 -12.28
N THR A 590 7.09 28.12 -13.32
CA THR A 590 5.63 28.06 -13.50
C THR A 590 4.98 26.98 -12.67
N ASP A 591 5.64 25.83 -12.52
CA ASP A 591 5.03 24.62 -11.96
C ASP A 591 5.78 24.14 -10.71
N MET A 592 7.08 23.85 -10.83
CA MET A 592 7.83 23.18 -9.77
C MET A 592 7.94 24.02 -8.49
N TYR A 593 8.59 25.20 -8.56
CA TYR A 593 8.79 26.05 -7.38
C TYR A 593 7.50 26.72 -6.91
N ASP A 594 6.53 26.97 -7.79
CA ASP A 594 5.20 27.46 -7.38
C ASP A 594 4.45 26.38 -6.57
N GLY A 595 4.48 25.13 -7.02
CA GLY A 595 3.96 23.98 -6.27
C GLY A 595 4.66 23.79 -4.93
N PHE A 596 6.00 23.81 -4.91
CA PHE A 596 6.78 23.67 -3.67
C PHE A 596 6.50 24.79 -2.67
N ALA A 597 6.34 26.03 -3.15
CA ALA A 597 5.98 27.16 -2.31
C ALA A 597 4.60 26.99 -1.67
N LYS A 598 3.61 26.48 -2.42
CA LYS A 598 2.26 26.20 -1.90
C LYS A 598 2.29 25.10 -0.85
N THR A 599 2.95 23.98 -1.12
CA THR A 599 3.11 22.88 -0.15
C THR A 599 3.79 23.36 1.13
N ALA A 600 4.90 24.09 1.02
CA ALA A 600 5.62 24.61 2.18
C ALA A 600 4.77 25.62 2.99
N GLU A 601 3.89 26.39 2.34
CA GLU A 601 2.94 27.29 3.01
C GLU A 601 1.88 26.50 3.79
N GLU A 602 1.32 25.46 3.17
CA GLU A 602 0.30 24.58 3.76
C GLU A 602 0.83 23.79 4.96
N GLU A 603 2.11 23.42 4.92
CA GLU A 603 2.81 22.72 6.02
C GLU A 603 3.34 23.66 7.12
N GLY A 604 3.18 24.99 6.97
CA GLY A 604 3.61 25.99 7.95
C GLY A 604 5.08 26.41 7.87
N PHE A 605 5.80 26.03 6.81
CA PHE A 605 7.19 26.41 6.53
C PHE A 605 7.28 27.72 5.72
N HIS A 606 6.71 28.81 6.25
CA HIS A 606 6.56 30.09 5.55
C HIS A 606 7.88 30.67 5.01
N ASP A 607 9.00 30.51 5.74
CA ASP A 607 10.31 30.98 5.28
C ASP A 607 10.83 30.20 4.06
N LEU A 608 10.54 28.90 3.97
CA LEU A 608 10.89 28.07 2.81
C LEU A 608 9.97 28.39 1.63
N ALA A 609 8.67 28.56 1.87
CA ALA A 609 7.72 29.00 0.85
C ALA A 609 8.14 30.33 0.22
N ARG A 610 8.57 31.31 1.04
CA ARG A 610 9.13 32.56 0.54
C ARG A 610 10.38 32.34 -0.30
N LYS A 611 11.31 31.48 0.14
CA LYS A 611 12.53 31.18 -0.63
C LYS A 611 12.22 30.53 -1.98
N PHE A 612 11.30 29.57 -2.04
CA PHE A 612 10.88 28.96 -3.31
C PHE A 612 10.30 29.99 -4.28
N ARG A 613 9.46 30.92 -3.81
CA ARG A 613 8.93 32.01 -4.66
C ARG A 613 10.03 32.95 -5.16
N LEU A 614 11.03 33.24 -4.33
CA LEU A 614 12.17 34.08 -4.73
C LEU A 614 13.04 33.38 -5.77
N VAL A 615 13.25 32.06 -5.64
CA VAL A 615 13.97 31.26 -6.63
C VAL A 615 13.18 31.18 -7.94
N ALA A 616 11.87 30.93 -7.89
CA ALA A 616 11.01 30.97 -9.09
C ALA A 616 11.12 32.30 -9.86
N ALA A 617 11.17 33.44 -9.16
CA ALA A 617 11.37 34.73 -9.80
C ALA A 617 12.74 34.86 -10.51
N ILE A 618 13.76 34.16 -10.01
CA ILE A 618 15.10 34.11 -10.62
C ILE A 618 15.10 33.19 -11.84
N GLU A 619 14.53 31.98 -11.74
CA GLU A 619 14.49 31.03 -12.87
C GLU A 619 13.70 31.62 -14.07
N LYS A 620 12.68 32.44 -13.81
CA LYS A 620 12.03 33.23 -14.87
C LYS A 620 13.01 34.11 -15.65
N HIS A 621 13.95 34.76 -14.97
CA HIS A 621 14.97 35.56 -15.65
C HIS A 621 15.99 34.68 -16.40
N HIS A 622 16.24 33.45 -15.95
CA HIS A 622 17.05 32.49 -16.70
C HIS A 622 16.35 32.08 -18.00
N GLU A 623 15.05 31.76 -17.97
CA GLU A 623 14.26 31.51 -19.18
C GLU A 623 14.35 32.71 -20.15
N GLU A 624 14.07 33.93 -19.67
CA GLU A 624 14.11 35.15 -20.49
C GLU A 624 15.47 35.33 -21.17
N ARG A 625 16.56 35.08 -20.43
CA ARG A 625 17.94 35.13 -20.95
C ARG A 625 18.16 34.06 -22.01
N TYR A 626 17.84 32.80 -21.75
CA TYR A 626 18.07 31.71 -22.70
C TYR A 626 17.25 31.88 -23.98
N ARG A 627 15.98 32.34 -23.89
CA ARG A 627 15.18 32.66 -25.08
C ARG A 627 15.76 33.83 -25.89
N ALA A 628 16.31 34.84 -25.22
CA ALA A 628 16.97 35.95 -25.92
C ALA A 628 18.25 35.49 -26.64
N LEU A 629 19.06 34.64 -26.00
CA LEU A 629 20.24 34.03 -26.60
C LEU A 629 19.88 33.11 -27.76
N LEU A 630 18.85 32.28 -27.61
CA LEU A 630 18.35 31.41 -28.67
C LEU A 630 17.97 32.23 -29.91
N ARG A 631 17.18 33.30 -29.73
CA ARG A 631 16.84 34.22 -30.82
C ARG A 631 18.09 34.80 -31.50
N ASN A 632 19.12 35.15 -30.73
CA ASN A 632 20.37 35.65 -31.31
C ASN A 632 21.07 34.58 -32.15
N VAL A 633 21.07 33.32 -31.73
CA VAL A 633 21.65 32.20 -32.49
C VAL A 633 20.87 31.97 -33.78
N GLU A 634 19.54 31.83 -33.70
CA GLU A 634 18.66 31.55 -34.85
C GLU A 634 18.65 32.68 -35.88
N THR A 635 18.79 33.93 -35.45
CA THR A 635 18.82 35.11 -36.34
C THR A 635 20.23 35.53 -36.74
N ALA A 636 21.25 34.73 -36.41
CA ALA A 636 22.68 35.01 -36.66
C ALA A 636 23.13 36.37 -36.08
N GLN A 637 22.52 36.81 -34.99
CA GLN A 637 22.81 38.06 -34.31
C GLN A 637 23.82 37.95 -33.16
N VAL A 638 24.47 36.79 -32.98
CA VAL A 638 25.50 36.59 -31.94
C VAL A 638 26.69 37.51 -32.16
N PHE A 639 27.18 37.59 -33.41
CA PHE A 639 28.35 38.38 -33.81
C PHE A 639 28.02 39.49 -34.81
N LYS A 640 26.72 39.77 -35.02
CA LYS A 640 26.23 40.78 -35.95
C LYS A 640 24.98 41.45 -35.41
N LYS A 641 24.86 42.76 -35.53
CA LYS A 641 23.69 43.53 -35.09
C LYS A 641 23.20 44.44 -36.22
N SER A 642 21.93 44.83 -36.15
CA SER A 642 21.33 45.78 -37.10
C SER A 642 21.87 47.21 -36.95
N GLU A 643 22.52 47.49 -35.83
CA GLU A 643 23.11 48.79 -35.49
C GLU A 643 24.60 48.62 -35.19
N VAL A 644 25.36 49.71 -35.32
CA VAL A 644 26.77 49.75 -34.92
C VAL A 644 26.87 49.48 -33.41
N LYS A 645 27.69 48.50 -33.04
CA LYS A 645 28.05 48.20 -31.65
C LYS A 645 29.56 48.29 -31.46
N VAL A 646 29.96 48.36 -30.19
CA VAL A 646 31.34 48.20 -29.76
C VAL A 646 31.52 46.74 -29.40
N TRP A 647 32.44 46.06 -30.08
CA TRP A 647 32.79 44.67 -29.85
C TRP A 647 34.11 44.61 -29.10
N GLU A 648 34.19 43.78 -28.06
CA GLU A 648 35.39 43.58 -27.26
C GLU A 648 35.85 42.13 -27.31
N CYS A 649 37.15 41.92 -27.53
CA CYS A 649 37.76 40.61 -27.43
C CYS A 649 37.98 40.23 -25.96
N ARG A 650 37.27 39.22 -25.47
CA ARG A 650 37.38 38.72 -24.07
C ARG A 650 38.76 38.18 -23.70
N ASN A 651 39.62 37.90 -24.68
CA ASN A 651 40.96 37.37 -24.44
C ASN A 651 41.97 38.49 -24.13
N CYS A 652 41.92 39.61 -24.86
CA CYS A 652 42.95 40.66 -24.76
C CYS A 652 42.41 42.09 -24.60
N GLY A 653 41.08 42.28 -24.59
CA GLY A 653 40.42 43.58 -24.48
C GLY A 653 40.44 44.42 -25.76
N HIS A 654 40.80 43.85 -26.92
CA HIS A 654 40.80 44.60 -28.18
C HIS A 654 39.38 45.03 -28.56
N ILE A 655 39.18 46.33 -28.82
CA ILE A 655 37.88 46.92 -29.15
C ILE A 655 37.77 47.22 -30.65
N VAL A 656 36.65 46.84 -31.26
CA VAL A 656 36.29 47.14 -32.65
C VAL A 656 34.89 47.75 -32.69
N VAL A 657 34.72 48.86 -33.42
CA VAL A 657 33.41 49.50 -33.61
C VAL A 657 32.86 49.12 -34.98
N GLY A 658 31.68 48.49 -35.04
CA GLY A 658 31.08 48.02 -36.28
C GLY A 658 29.75 47.30 -36.09
N THR A 659 29.07 46.98 -37.18
CA THR A 659 27.83 46.18 -37.15
C THR A 659 28.08 44.69 -36.94
N GLU A 660 29.33 44.23 -37.06
CA GLU A 660 29.74 42.83 -36.89
C GLU A 660 31.13 42.73 -36.23
N ALA A 661 31.34 41.66 -35.47
CA ALA A 661 32.64 41.34 -34.88
C ALA A 661 33.58 40.78 -35.96
N PRO A 662 34.90 41.07 -35.91
CA PRO A 662 35.85 40.56 -36.90
C PRO A 662 36.01 39.03 -36.78
N GLU A 663 36.28 38.35 -37.89
CA GLU A 663 36.48 36.90 -37.93
C GLU A 663 37.68 36.43 -37.09
N VAL A 664 38.70 37.28 -36.99
CA VAL A 664 39.93 37.06 -36.20
C VAL A 664 40.29 38.36 -35.47
N CYS A 665 40.65 38.26 -34.19
CA CYS A 665 41.12 39.39 -33.42
C CYS A 665 42.47 39.88 -33.96
N PRO A 666 42.60 41.15 -34.39
CA PRO A 666 43.83 41.66 -35.01
C PRO A 666 44.98 41.84 -34.01
N THR A 667 44.75 41.63 -32.72
CA THR A 667 45.76 41.78 -31.66
C THR A 667 46.30 40.45 -31.16
N CYS A 668 45.45 39.44 -30.96
CA CYS A 668 45.83 38.17 -30.36
C CYS A 668 45.52 36.94 -31.22
N ASP A 669 45.05 37.15 -32.45
CA ASP A 669 44.75 36.12 -33.45
C ASP A 669 43.71 35.06 -33.03
N HIS A 670 42.96 35.31 -31.95
CA HIS A 670 41.85 34.46 -31.54
C HIS A 670 40.61 34.63 -32.45
N PRO A 671 39.82 33.56 -32.65
CA PRO A 671 38.67 33.57 -33.55
C PRO A 671 37.52 34.46 -33.04
N GLN A 672 36.58 34.79 -33.93
CA GLN A 672 35.38 35.59 -33.67
C GLN A 672 34.62 35.18 -32.39
N SER A 673 34.65 33.89 -32.02
CA SER A 673 34.01 33.35 -30.81
C SER A 673 34.50 33.96 -29.49
N PHE A 674 35.59 34.73 -29.51
CA PHE A 674 36.11 35.48 -28.36
C PHE A 674 35.59 36.92 -28.28
N PHE A 675 34.80 37.39 -29.25
CA PHE A 675 34.20 38.72 -29.19
C PHE A 675 32.83 38.70 -28.51
N GLU A 676 32.55 39.73 -27.72
CA GLU A 676 31.23 40.03 -27.17
C GLU A 676 30.90 41.51 -27.36
N VAL A 677 29.65 41.90 -27.14
CA VAL A 677 29.28 43.32 -27.13
C VAL A 677 29.84 43.92 -25.85
N HIS A 678 30.61 45.01 -25.98
CA HIS A 678 31.18 45.72 -24.85
C HIS A 678 30.08 46.21 -23.90
N GLU A 679 30.22 45.89 -22.62
CA GLU A 679 29.32 46.35 -21.56
C GLU A 679 30.08 47.33 -20.64
N GLU A 680 29.59 48.57 -20.53
CA GLU A 680 30.05 49.51 -19.50
C GLU A 680 29.14 49.37 -18.27
N ASN A 681 29.63 48.66 -17.26
CA ASN A 681 28.90 48.38 -16.01
C ASN A 681 29.68 48.80 -14.74
N TYR A 682 30.65 49.71 -14.89
CA TYR A 682 31.51 50.25 -13.83
C TYR A 682 31.42 51.77 -13.71
#